data_AF-A0A2V7R002-F1
#
_entry.id   AF-A0A2V7R002-F1
#
_cell.length_a   1.000
_cell.length_b   1.000
_cell.length_c   1.000
_cell.angle_alpha   90.00
_cell.angle_beta   90.00
_cell.angle_gamma   90.00
#
_symmetry.space_group_name_H-M   'P 1'
#
loop_
_entity.id
_entity.type
_entity.pdbx_description
1 polymer ?
#
loop_
_entity_poly.entity_id
_entity_poly.type
_entity_poly.pdbx_seq_one_letter_code
_entity_poly.pdbx_strand_id
1 'polypeptide(L)'
;MTFKHKLASRLARLKDLTAWAAALTVAFVFACEKPIAVTGPGSNIAQLVVSPKNVTLQPNQTQDFLAVGLTATGDSADVSVTWTATGGSVSGSSNGKRHYGHYQNAYCGSFQVVATSTPGNLSDAASVTVTGCTVPVASVSVTPSTATVLAGQTVQLTATPKDANGNPLSGRTVTWSSNNTSVAVADVNGKVTGVAPGSATITATSEGQSGTAAITVTTIPVASVTVSPASASVAAGQTVQLTATAKDANGNTLSGRVVTWSSGNTAAATVNGSGLVTGVAAGSATITATSEGQSGASAITVTGPAPGCATSTTAFQNSAFASQTGSFTATFDATPNGAGLDAATGLSQGAAAAYSDMAVIVRFNTGGTIDARDGGAYAAANSIPYTAGTSYHFRLVVDVSSHTYSAYVTPAGSAEQTIGTGFAFRTEQAGVTSLANWTLTAITGSHTVCNFAIAGSQPPAPVATVTLAPASATVNEGQTLQLTATLKDANGNTLTGRSITWSSSNTSAATVSASGLVRGIVAGSATITATSEGQSGTSAITVVHMPVATVTVAPATASVQVGLTVQLTATTKDANGNTLTGRTVTWSSGNTGVATVSSSGLVTGVAAGSATITATSEGQSGTSAITVTAAPPPGTSQFGHVVIVTEENTDYVDVTSSSMPYLTGLAQQYGLATQYYAVTHPSIGNYFELATGQVLTNDDGSSTIQNVPNIVRSLVGAGKTWKSYAESIPSACYLGGDTGDYARKHNVFALLSDVANDPTGQACNIVPFTQFATDLANGALPTFSNVVPNLCNDAHDCSLSTADSWLRTNIAPLLASPVFQRDGLLIITFDEAGGDNTNGGGRVYWMAISPKSKPGYQSATTYLHQSTLRLILKGLGITTFPGDAATAPDMSEFFNP
;
A
#
# COMPACT_ATOMS: atom_id res chain seq x y z
N MET A 1 -7.71 -13.39 52.94
CA MET A 1 -7.68 -12.48 54.10
C MET A 1 -8.72 -12.93 55.10
N THR A 2 -8.36 -12.88 56.39
CA THR A 2 -9.12 -13.20 57.63
C THR A 2 -9.83 -14.57 57.66
N PHE A 3 -9.14 -15.63 58.08
CA PHE A 3 -9.08 -16.19 59.46
C PHE A 3 -10.30 -17.06 59.78
N LYS A 4 -10.22 -18.38 59.53
CA LYS A 4 -9.69 -19.41 60.45
C LYS A 4 -10.66 -19.69 61.62
N HIS A 5 -11.21 -20.92 61.69
CA HIS A 5 -10.55 -22.08 62.33
C HIS A 5 -10.33 -21.83 63.83
N LYS A 6 -10.63 -22.71 64.77
CA LYS A 6 -10.48 -24.18 64.77
C LYS A 6 -11.08 -24.60 66.13
N LEU A 7 -11.96 -25.59 66.17
CA LEU A 7 -11.58 -27.01 66.30
C LEU A 7 -11.04 -27.34 67.70
N ALA A 8 -11.92 -27.84 68.56
CA ALA A 8 -11.68 -28.73 69.68
C ALA A 8 -13.00 -28.74 70.47
N SER A 9 -13.72 -29.85 70.46
CA SER A 9 -13.55 -30.87 71.48
C SER A 9 -14.55 -30.65 72.61
N ARG A 10 -15.38 -31.69 72.77
CA ARG A 10 -15.85 -32.20 74.05
C ARG A 10 -17.08 -31.55 74.68
N LEU A 11 -17.99 -32.49 74.95
CA LEU A 11 -18.96 -32.51 76.05
C LEU A 11 -20.11 -31.52 75.87
N ALA A 12 -21.38 -31.90 75.91
CA ALA A 12 -22.05 -33.11 76.39
C ALA A 12 -23.50 -32.98 75.84
N ARG A 13 -24.33 -34.00 75.63
CA ARG A 13 -24.60 -35.22 76.38
C ARG A 13 -25.78 -35.90 75.66
N LEU A 14 -25.86 -37.23 75.77
CA LEU A 14 -27.11 -38.04 75.85
C LEU A 14 -27.90 -38.18 74.52
N LYS A 15 -28.10 -39.37 73.92
CA LYS A 15 -28.42 -40.70 74.46
C LYS A 15 -29.63 -40.68 75.42
N ASP A 16 -30.57 -41.57 75.15
CA ASP A 16 -31.59 -42.10 76.06
C ASP A 16 -32.91 -41.35 76.27
N LEU A 17 -33.98 -42.15 76.05
CA LEU A 17 -35.20 -42.29 76.86
C LEU A 17 -36.13 -41.05 76.82
N THR A 18 -37.41 -41.12 76.50
CA THR A 18 -38.53 -42.02 76.86
C THR A 18 -39.75 -41.20 76.43
N ALA A 19 -40.90 -41.65 75.95
CA ALA A 19 -41.83 -42.64 76.46
C ALA A 19 -43.21 -42.19 75.92
N TRP A 20 -44.04 -43.16 75.53
CA TRP A 20 -45.51 -43.14 75.61
C TRP A 20 -46.22 -42.24 74.58
N ALA A 21 -47.35 -42.60 73.99
CA ALA A 21 -48.25 -43.73 74.19
C ALA A 21 -48.92 -44.05 72.85
N ALA A 22 -49.07 -45.35 72.59
CA ALA A 22 -50.17 -45.83 71.78
C ALA A 22 -51.46 -45.52 72.54
N ALA A 23 -52.40 -44.83 71.91
CA ALA A 23 -53.79 -44.80 72.33
C ALA A 23 -54.68 -44.81 71.09
N LEU A 24 -55.44 -45.91 70.99
CA LEU A 24 -56.83 -46.02 70.52
C LEU A 24 -57.41 -44.82 69.76
N THR A 25 -58.13 -45.06 68.66
CA THR A 25 -59.51 -45.54 68.82
C THR A 25 -60.03 -46.24 67.56
N VAL A 26 -60.32 -47.52 67.76
CA VAL A 26 -61.47 -48.20 67.16
C VAL A 26 -62.73 -47.43 67.55
N ALA A 27 -63.53 -47.02 66.59
CA ALA A 27 -64.94 -46.71 66.81
C ALA A 27 -65.76 -47.71 65.97
N PHE A 28 -66.03 -48.86 66.59
CA PHE A 28 -67.19 -49.67 66.24
C PHE A 28 -68.43 -48.84 66.55
N VAL A 29 -69.34 -48.74 65.57
CA VAL A 29 -70.77 -48.63 65.86
C VAL A 29 -71.41 -49.86 65.22
N PHE A 30 -71.57 -50.90 66.04
CA PHE A 30 -72.60 -51.91 65.85
C PHE A 30 -73.91 -51.33 66.37
N ALA A 31 -74.99 -51.51 65.60
CA ALA A 31 -76.37 -51.79 66.04
C ALA A 31 -77.33 -51.34 64.92
N CYS A 32 -78.41 -52.03 64.60
CA CYS A 32 -78.88 -53.39 64.83
C CYS A 32 -80.09 -53.53 63.89
N GLU A 33 -80.25 -54.70 63.29
CA GLU A 33 -81.52 -55.34 62.90
C GLU A 33 -82.66 -54.52 62.26
N LYS A 34 -82.99 -54.90 61.01
CA LYS A 34 -84.23 -55.67 60.79
C LYS A 34 -84.22 -56.38 59.44
N PRO A 35 -84.61 -57.67 59.39
CA PRO A 35 -84.85 -58.36 58.14
C PRO A 35 -86.19 -57.89 57.56
N ILE A 36 -86.20 -57.47 56.29
CA ILE A 36 -87.43 -57.40 55.51
C ILE A 36 -87.29 -58.37 54.34
N ALA A 37 -88.25 -59.29 54.30
CA ALA A 37 -88.45 -60.24 53.23
C ALA A 37 -88.83 -59.53 51.92
N VAL A 38 -88.13 -59.94 50.86
CA VAL A 38 -88.55 -60.10 49.47
C VAL A 38 -89.79 -59.32 49.01
N THR A 39 -89.58 -58.40 48.07
CA THR A 39 -90.45 -58.30 46.87
C THR A 39 -89.59 -57.99 45.64
N GLY A 40 -89.46 -58.98 44.74
CA GLY A 40 -89.48 -58.85 43.27
C GLY A 40 -88.45 -57.97 42.53
N PRO A 41 -88.08 -58.35 41.29
CA PRO A 41 -86.87 -57.86 40.62
C PRO A 41 -87.09 -56.49 39.96
N GLY A 42 -86.39 -55.47 40.43
CA GLY A 42 -86.16 -54.24 39.67
C GLY A 42 -84.81 -54.32 38.96
N SER A 43 -84.71 -55.10 37.88
CA SER A 43 -83.48 -55.31 37.10
C SER A 43 -83.04 -54.10 36.24
N ASN A 44 -83.57 -52.90 36.53
CA ASN A 44 -83.27 -51.69 35.76
C ASN A 44 -82.21 -50.87 36.49
N ILE A 45 -81.00 -50.84 35.93
CA ILE A 45 -79.92 -49.95 36.36
C ILE A 45 -80.32 -48.49 36.12
N ALA A 46 -80.10 -47.63 37.13
CA ALA A 46 -80.32 -46.19 37.05
C ALA A 46 -79.01 -45.40 36.96
N GLN A 47 -77.92 -45.93 37.51
CA GLN A 47 -76.61 -45.28 37.50
C GLN A 47 -75.48 -46.32 37.50
N LEU A 48 -74.38 -46.02 36.80
CA LEU A 48 -73.12 -46.73 36.93
C LEU A 48 -72.11 -45.80 37.62
N VAL A 49 -71.33 -46.32 38.58
CA VAL A 49 -70.32 -45.52 39.29
C VAL A 49 -68.97 -46.21 39.25
N VAL A 50 -67.94 -45.50 38.76
CA VAL A 50 -66.54 -45.91 38.74
C VAL A 50 -65.75 -45.20 39.85
N SER A 51 -64.94 -45.95 40.59
CA SER A 51 -64.06 -45.45 41.64
C SER A 51 -62.70 -46.17 41.62
N PRO A 52 -61.57 -45.51 41.92
CA PRO A 52 -61.43 -44.06 42.21
C PRO A 52 -61.67 -43.18 40.96
N LYS A 53 -61.99 -41.90 41.17
CA LYS A 53 -62.33 -40.97 40.07
C LYS A 53 -61.13 -40.29 39.40
N ASN A 54 -60.05 -40.10 40.14
CA ASN A 54 -58.82 -39.48 39.64
C ASN A 54 -57.63 -40.24 40.20
N VAL A 55 -56.68 -40.60 39.33
CA VAL A 55 -55.46 -41.32 39.71
C VAL A 55 -54.26 -40.70 39.02
N THR A 56 -53.15 -40.54 39.75
CA THR A 56 -51.87 -40.16 39.18
C THR A 56 -50.91 -41.35 39.26
N LEU A 57 -50.34 -41.74 38.13
CA LEU A 57 -49.41 -42.87 38.01
C LEU A 57 -48.05 -42.44 37.47
N GLN A 58 -47.03 -43.25 37.73
CA GLN A 58 -45.78 -43.26 36.96
C GLN A 58 -45.92 -44.25 35.78
N PRO A 59 -45.10 -44.12 34.70
CA PRO A 59 -45.10 -45.07 33.60
C PRO A 59 -45.00 -46.54 34.06
N ASN A 60 -45.86 -47.39 33.50
CA ASN A 60 -46.00 -48.83 33.79
C ASN A 60 -46.50 -49.20 35.20
N GLN A 61 -46.89 -48.24 36.03
CA GLN A 61 -47.66 -48.56 37.22
C GLN A 61 -49.09 -48.96 36.84
N THR A 62 -49.65 -49.91 37.58
CA THR A 62 -51.01 -50.40 37.37
C THR A 62 -51.98 -49.84 38.41
N GLN A 63 -53.26 -49.74 38.04
CA GLN A 63 -54.32 -49.26 38.91
C GLN A 63 -55.61 -50.05 38.67
N ASP A 64 -56.21 -50.54 39.75
CA ASP A 64 -57.54 -51.13 39.72
C ASP A 64 -58.63 -50.07 39.89
N PHE A 65 -59.65 -50.17 39.05
CA PHE A 65 -60.92 -49.45 39.15
C PHE A 65 -62.04 -50.42 39.49
N LEU A 66 -63.00 -49.98 40.29
CA LEU A 66 -64.23 -50.71 40.58
C LEU A 66 -65.41 -49.94 39.98
N ALA A 67 -66.26 -50.65 39.24
CA ALA A 67 -67.56 -50.20 38.79
C ALA A 67 -68.67 -50.98 39.49
N VAL A 68 -69.71 -50.26 39.95
CA VAL A 68 -70.93 -50.83 40.53
C VAL A 68 -72.14 -50.17 39.89
N GLY A 69 -73.07 -50.99 39.38
CA GLY A 69 -74.37 -50.52 38.93
C GLY A 69 -75.33 -50.35 40.10
N LEU A 70 -76.07 -49.25 40.14
CA LEU A 70 -77.04 -48.91 41.18
C LEU A 70 -78.43 -48.75 40.56
N THR A 71 -79.44 -49.28 41.23
CA THR A 71 -80.86 -49.03 40.94
C THR A 71 -81.26 -47.63 41.41
N ALA A 72 -82.47 -47.17 41.05
CA ALA A 72 -82.96 -45.84 41.45
C ALA A 72 -83.09 -45.66 42.97
N THR A 73 -83.19 -46.75 43.74
CA THR A 73 -83.23 -46.74 45.22
C THR A 73 -81.84 -46.78 45.85
N GLY A 74 -80.77 -46.90 45.05
CA GLY A 74 -79.39 -46.98 45.50
C GLY A 74 -78.89 -48.40 45.80
N ASP A 75 -79.73 -49.43 45.65
CA ASP A 75 -79.30 -50.83 45.79
C ASP A 75 -78.48 -51.29 44.57
N SER A 76 -77.54 -52.22 44.80
CA SER A 76 -76.72 -52.78 43.71
C SER A 76 -77.57 -53.52 42.66
N ALA A 77 -77.47 -53.06 41.42
CA ALA A 77 -78.09 -53.67 40.25
C ALA A 77 -77.22 -54.82 39.71
N ASP A 78 -77.86 -55.86 39.18
CA ASP A 78 -77.16 -56.94 38.48
C ASP A 78 -77.02 -56.57 37.00
N VAL A 79 -75.81 -56.22 36.56
CA VAL A 79 -75.51 -55.77 35.19
C VAL A 79 -74.19 -56.37 34.70
N SER A 80 -73.97 -56.35 33.39
CA SER A 80 -72.64 -56.59 32.82
C SER A 80 -71.93 -55.24 32.57
N VAL A 81 -70.61 -55.20 32.72
CA VAL A 81 -69.81 -53.98 32.49
C VAL A 81 -68.65 -54.27 31.53
N THR A 82 -68.53 -53.42 30.51
CA THR A 82 -67.38 -53.41 29.59
C THR A 82 -66.48 -52.22 29.90
N TRP A 83 -65.16 -52.43 29.85
CA TRP A 83 -64.16 -51.40 30.13
C TRP A 83 -63.43 -50.96 28.86
N THR A 84 -63.24 -49.66 28.70
CA THR A 84 -62.40 -49.06 27.65
C THR A 84 -61.51 -47.97 28.23
N ALA A 85 -60.40 -47.65 27.56
CA ALA A 85 -59.52 -46.55 27.94
C ALA A 85 -59.15 -45.71 26.72
N THR A 86 -58.99 -44.39 26.90
CA THR A 86 -58.58 -43.48 25.81
C THR A 86 -57.10 -43.55 25.46
N GLY A 87 -56.29 -44.20 26.30
CA GLY A 87 -54.90 -44.58 26.05
C GLY A 87 -54.43 -45.57 27.11
N GLY A 88 -53.41 -46.38 26.81
CA GLY A 88 -53.03 -47.52 27.65
C GLY A 88 -53.91 -48.75 27.43
N SER A 89 -53.84 -49.71 28.35
CA SER A 89 -54.63 -50.94 28.31
C SER A 89 -55.42 -51.13 29.60
N VAL A 90 -56.72 -51.44 29.49
CA VAL A 90 -57.56 -51.85 30.61
C VAL A 90 -58.13 -53.25 30.35
N SER A 91 -58.07 -54.12 31.35
CA SER A 91 -58.69 -55.45 31.30
C SER A 91 -59.80 -55.56 32.34
N GLY A 92 -60.92 -56.21 31.99
CA GLY A 92 -62.11 -56.31 32.83
C GLY A 92 -62.24 -57.67 33.51
N SER A 93 -62.69 -57.68 34.76
CA SER A 93 -63.18 -58.88 35.45
C SER A 93 -64.42 -58.55 36.29
N SER A 94 -65.18 -59.56 36.73
CA SER A 94 -66.41 -59.35 37.53
C SER A 94 -66.55 -60.42 38.61
N ASN A 95 -67.00 -60.04 39.79
CA ASN A 95 -67.29 -60.95 40.90
C ASN A 95 -68.61 -60.55 41.57
N GLY A 96 -69.70 -61.22 41.17
CA GLY A 96 -71.06 -60.80 41.49
C GLY A 96 -71.37 -59.43 40.90
N LYS A 97 -71.99 -58.54 41.68
CA LYS A 97 -72.42 -57.19 41.27
C LYS A 97 -71.31 -56.13 41.30
N ARG A 98 -70.04 -56.54 41.33
CA ARG A 98 -68.85 -55.69 41.33
C ARG A 98 -67.97 -56.02 40.14
N HIS A 99 -67.59 -55.00 39.38
CA HIS A 99 -66.84 -55.16 38.13
C HIS A 99 -65.53 -54.40 38.24
N TYR A 100 -64.40 -55.05 37.97
CA TYR A 100 -63.06 -54.47 38.16
C TYR A 100 -62.39 -54.23 36.81
N GLY A 101 -61.78 -53.06 36.65
CA GLY A 101 -60.95 -52.69 35.50
C GLY A 101 -59.50 -52.52 35.93
N HIS A 102 -58.59 -53.39 35.48
CA HIS A 102 -57.16 -53.29 35.76
C HIS A 102 -56.48 -52.51 34.64
N TYR A 103 -56.05 -51.28 34.94
CA TYR A 103 -55.47 -50.33 33.99
C TYR A 103 -53.94 -50.22 34.13
N GLN A 104 -53.25 -50.10 33.01
CA GLN A 104 -51.82 -49.76 32.97
C GLN A 104 -51.49 -48.92 31.73
N ASN A 105 -50.47 -48.06 31.82
CA ASN A 105 -49.99 -47.27 30.69
C ASN A 105 -48.49 -46.94 30.81
N ALA A 106 -47.76 -47.10 29.72
CA ALA A 106 -46.31 -46.84 29.62
C ALA A 106 -45.97 -45.38 29.27
N TYR A 107 -46.94 -44.58 28.83
CA TYR A 107 -46.70 -43.25 28.28
C TYR A 107 -47.30 -42.14 29.16
N CYS A 108 -46.54 -41.05 29.33
CA CYS A 108 -46.98 -39.86 30.07
C CYS A 108 -48.15 -39.15 29.34
N GLY A 109 -49.09 -38.58 30.11
CA GLY A 109 -50.26 -37.88 29.55
C GLY A 109 -51.51 -38.02 30.42
N SER A 110 -52.61 -37.45 29.96
CA SER A 110 -53.92 -37.54 30.63
C SER A 110 -54.87 -38.44 29.84
N PHE A 111 -55.44 -39.43 30.50
CA PHE A 111 -56.26 -40.50 29.91
C PHE A 111 -57.55 -40.69 30.71
N GLN A 112 -58.53 -41.40 30.12
CA GLN A 112 -59.78 -41.77 30.77
C GLN A 112 -59.97 -43.28 30.73
N VAL A 113 -60.42 -43.86 31.84
CA VAL A 113 -60.86 -45.25 31.94
C VAL A 113 -62.37 -45.25 32.13
N VAL A 114 -63.10 -45.86 31.21
CA VAL A 114 -64.56 -45.78 31.11
C VAL A 114 -65.16 -47.16 31.31
N ALA A 115 -66.11 -47.28 32.23
CA ALA A 115 -66.96 -48.44 32.39
C ALA A 115 -68.31 -48.16 31.72
N THR A 116 -68.86 -49.13 30.98
CA THR A 116 -70.19 -49.03 30.35
C THR A 116 -71.03 -50.26 30.66
N SER A 117 -72.26 -50.06 31.11
CA SER A 117 -73.18 -51.12 31.55
C SER A 117 -74.04 -51.69 30.41
N THR A 118 -74.45 -52.96 30.56
CA THR A 118 -75.44 -53.62 29.68
C THR A 118 -76.33 -54.55 30.52
N PRO A 119 -77.68 -54.49 30.37
CA PRO A 119 -78.46 -53.58 29.51
C PRO A 119 -78.49 -52.14 30.05
N GLY A 120 -78.74 -51.15 29.18
CA GLY A 120 -78.96 -49.75 29.58
C GLY A 120 -77.90 -48.73 29.10
N ASN A 121 -76.72 -49.17 28.67
CA ASN A 121 -75.64 -48.34 28.09
C ASN A 121 -75.26 -47.11 28.93
N LEU A 122 -75.46 -47.16 30.25
CA LEU A 122 -75.00 -46.10 31.14
C LEU A 122 -73.49 -46.26 31.34
N SER A 123 -72.75 -45.18 31.17
CA SER A 123 -71.29 -45.16 31.32
C SER A 123 -70.85 -44.17 32.39
N ASP A 124 -69.73 -44.48 33.01
CA ASP A 124 -69.05 -43.57 33.93
C ASP A 124 -67.54 -43.70 33.80
N ALA A 125 -66.80 -42.61 34.01
CA ALA A 125 -65.37 -42.50 33.68
C ALA A 125 -64.51 -42.02 34.85
N ALA A 126 -63.26 -42.47 34.89
CA ALA A 126 -62.22 -41.99 35.80
C ALA A 126 -61.02 -41.43 35.02
N SER A 127 -60.47 -40.32 35.51
CA SER A 127 -59.29 -39.67 34.90
C SER A 127 -58.00 -40.29 35.43
N VAL A 128 -57.04 -40.53 34.54
CA VAL A 128 -55.70 -41.01 34.90
C VAL A 128 -54.63 -40.10 34.29
N THR A 129 -53.77 -39.53 35.14
CA THR A 129 -52.63 -38.72 34.70
C THR A 129 -51.32 -39.48 34.95
N VAL A 130 -50.55 -39.75 33.90
CA VAL A 130 -49.22 -40.39 34.00
C VAL A 130 -48.13 -39.31 33.92
N THR A 131 -47.30 -39.19 34.95
CA THR A 131 -46.25 -38.15 35.09
C THR A 131 -44.87 -38.75 35.38
N GLY A 132 -43.77 -37.99 35.20
CA GLY A 132 -42.41 -38.43 35.60
C GLY A 132 -41.46 -38.93 34.51
N CYS A 133 -41.74 -38.70 33.23
CA CYS A 133 -40.85 -39.08 32.13
C CYS A 133 -39.59 -38.17 32.08
N THR A 134 -38.38 -38.74 32.06
CA THR A 134 -37.13 -37.98 31.83
C THR A 134 -37.01 -37.59 30.37
N VAL A 135 -36.86 -36.29 30.08
CA VAL A 135 -36.59 -35.80 28.72
C VAL A 135 -35.15 -36.19 28.34
N PRO A 136 -34.90 -36.92 27.22
CA PRO A 136 -33.55 -37.32 26.84
C PRO A 136 -32.73 -36.13 26.35
N VAL A 137 -31.40 -36.18 26.53
CA VAL A 137 -30.48 -35.24 25.85
C VAL A 137 -30.50 -35.55 24.35
N ALA A 138 -30.81 -34.54 23.53
CA ALA A 138 -30.76 -34.63 22.07
C ALA A 138 -29.48 -34.03 21.47
N SER A 139 -28.84 -33.08 22.16
CA SER A 139 -27.55 -32.50 21.73
C SER A 139 -26.75 -31.95 22.91
N VAL A 140 -25.44 -31.79 22.72
CA VAL A 140 -24.54 -31.12 23.69
C VAL A 140 -23.82 -29.98 22.96
N SER A 141 -23.93 -28.75 23.47
CA SER A 141 -23.15 -27.61 22.98
C SER A 141 -21.99 -27.29 23.92
N VAL A 142 -20.79 -27.06 23.37
CA VAL A 142 -19.60 -26.66 24.15
C VAL A 142 -19.23 -25.22 23.83
N THR A 143 -19.04 -24.41 24.87
CA THR A 143 -18.67 -22.98 24.76
C THR A 143 -17.40 -22.68 25.56
N PRO A 144 -16.43 -21.96 24.99
CA PRO A 144 -16.33 -21.61 23.57
C PRO A 144 -16.09 -22.85 22.69
N SER A 145 -16.52 -22.81 21.43
CA SER A 145 -16.32 -23.91 20.45
C SER A 145 -14.88 -23.98 19.92
N THR A 146 -14.10 -22.92 20.13
CA THR A 146 -12.65 -22.86 19.88
C THR A 146 -11.95 -22.05 20.97
N ALA A 147 -10.71 -22.40 21.30
CA ALA A 147 -9.88 -21.59 22.18
C ALA A 147 -8.39 -21.74 21.85
N THR A 148 -7.63 -20.67 22.08
CA THR A 148 -6.16 -20.68 22.02
C THR A 148 -5.60 -20.52 23.42
N VAL A 149 -4.66 -21.38 23.82
CA VAL A 149 -4.06 -21.38 25.15
C VAL A 149 -2.53 -21.48 25.05
N LEU A 150 -1.80 -20.77 25.90
CA LEU A 150 -0.35 -20.94 25.97
C LEU A 150 0.00 -22.26 26.66
N ALA A 151 1.08 -22.93 26.25
CA ALA A 151 1.58 -24.10 26.96
C ALA A 151 1.80 -23.77 28.45
N GLY A 152 1.27 -24.62 29.33
CA GLY A 152 1.25 -24.43 30.79
C GLY A 152 0.06 -23.60 31.32
N GLN A 153 -0.72 -22.95 30.46
CA GLN A 153 -1.91 -22.18 30.85
C GLN A 153 -3.20 -22.99 30.68
N THR A 154 -4.30 -22.48 31.23
CA THR A 154 -5.60 -23.15 31.21
C THR A 154 -6.72 -22.30 30.62
N VAL A 155 -7.73 -22.96 30.03
CA VAL A 155 -8.99 -22.36 29.57
C VAL A 155 -10.17 -23.19 30.08
N GLN A 156 -11.27 -22.53 30.46
CA GLN A 156 -12.49 -23.19 30.93
C GLN A 156 -13.45 -23.40 29.76
N LEU A 157 -13.94 -24.63 29.58
CA LEU A 157 -15.04 -24.95 28.68
C LEU A 157 -16.32 -25.25 29.49
N THR A 158 -17.47 -24.90 28.92
CA THR A 158 -18.78 -25.19 29.50
C THR A 158 -19.58 -26.03 28.51
N ALA A 159 -20.07 -27.19 28.95
CA ALA A 159 -20.97 -28.04 28.18
C ALA A 159 -22.42 -27.82 28.62
N THR A 160 -23.33 -27.64 27.66
CA THR A 160 -24.77 -27.47 27.90
C THR A 160 -25.54 -28.56 27.12
N PRO A 161 -25.99 -29.64 27.80
CA PRO A 161 -26.91 -30.61 27.23
C PRO A 161 -28.28 -29.97 26.94
N LYS A 162 -28.92 -30.33 25.83
CA LYS A 162 -30.21 -29.77 25.39
C LYS A 162 -31.18 -30.87 24.98
N ASP A 163 -32.48 -30.64 25.17
CA ASP A 163 -33.54 -31.49 24.65
C ASP A 163 -33.74 -31.32 23.13
N ALA A 164 -34.67 -32.09 22.54
CA ALA A 164 -34.97 -32.04 21.11
C ALA A 164 -35.51 -30.67 20.63
N ASN A 165 -36.03 -29.86 21.55
CA ASN A 165 -36.53 -28.50 21.27
C ASN A 165 -35.46 -27.43 21.49
N GLY A 166 -34.23 -27.82 21.85
CA GLY A 166 -33.10 -26.92 22.08
C GLY A 166 -33.07 -26.30 23.48
N ASN A 167 -33.95 -26.71 24.41
CA ASN A 167 -33.95 -26.19 25.78
C ASN A 167 -32.81 -26.82 26.59
N PRO A 168 -32.10 -26.04 27.43
CA PRO A 168 -31.03 -26.56 28.26
C PRO A 168 -31.57 -27.52 29.33
N LEU A 169 -30.88 -28.66 29.50
CA LEU A 169 -31.17 -29.66 30.52
C LEU A 169 -30.13 -29.55 31.65
N SER A 170 -30.60 -29.35 32.88
CA SER A 170 -29.76 -29.30 34.08
C SER A 170 -29.65 -30.67 34.75
N GLY A 171 -28.65 -30.83 35.62
CA GLY A 171 -28.44 -32.07 36.41
C GLY A 171 -27.90 -33.27 35.62
N ARG A 172 -27.49 -33.08 34.35
CA ARG A 172 -26.96 -34.14 33.50
C ARG A 172 -25.46 -34.33 33.70
N THR A 173 -25.02 -35.58 33.73
CA THR A 173 -23.60 -35.91 33.81
C THR A 173 -22.92 -35.64 32.47
N VAL A 174 -21.78 -34.94 32.51
CA VAL A 174 -20.94 -34.67 31.34
C VAL A 174 -19.55 -35.27 31.57
N THR A 175 -19.05 -36.02 30.58
CA THR A 175 -17.69 -36.55 30.56
C THR A 175 -16.85 -35.85 29.51
N TRP A 176 -15.60 -35.52 29.83
CA TRP A 176 -14.67 -34.82 28.94
C TRP A 176 -13.53 -35.73 28.48
N SER A 177 -13.15 -35.63 27.21
CA SER A 177 -11.99 -36.34 26.64
C SER A 177 -11.21 -35.45 25.68
N SER A 178 -9.91 -35.72 25.52
CA SER A 178 -9.04 -35.06 24.53
C SER A 178 -8.59 -36.08 23.50
N ASN A 179 -8.60 -35.73 22.21
CA ASN A 179 -8.03 -36.59 21.18
C ASN A 179 -6.49 -36.58 21.18
N ASN A 180 -5.86 -35.61 21.85
CA ASN A 180 -4.41 -35.44 21.88
C ASN A 180 -3.95 -34.89 23.23
N THR A 181 -3.72 -35.79 24.18
CA THR A 181 -3.33 -35.45 25.56
C THR A 181 -1.88 -34.94 25.69
N SER A 182 -1.02 -35.15 24.68
CA SER A 182 0.31 -34.52 24.67
C SER A 182 0.26 -33.04 24.28
N VAL A 183 -0.86 -32.59 23.70
CA VAL A 183 -1.11 -31.19 23.36
C VAL A 183 -2.01 -30.51 24.39
N ALA A 184 -3.17 -31.08 24.72
CA ALA A 184 -4.06 -30.49 25.73
C ALA A 184 -4.86 -31.55 26.50
N VAL A 185 -5.07 -31.32 27.79
CA VAL A 185 -5.81 -32.22 28.69
C VAL A 185 -6.96 -31.47 29.35
N ALA A 186 -8.16 -32.04 29.34
CA ALA A 186 -9.33 -31.52 30.05
C ALA A 186 -9.56 -32.30 31.36
N ASP A 187 -9.91 -31.60 32.44
CA ASP A 187 -10.35 -32.23 33.68
C ASP A 187 -11.85 -32.54 33.68
N VAL A 188 -12.34 -33.14 34.78
CA VAL A 188 -13.75 -33.52 34.96
C VAL A 188 -14.73 -32.34 34.92
N ASN A 189 -14.25 -31.12 35.18
CA ASN A 189 -15.05 -29.90 35.18
C ASN A 189 -14.94 -29.13 33.85
N GLY A 190 -14.26 -29.68 32.83
CA GLY A 190 -14.07 -29.00 31.54
C GLY A 190 -12.97 -27.95 31.54
N LYS A 191 -12.09 -27.92 32.55
CA LYS A 191 -10.91 -27.05 32.55
C LYS A 191 -9.80 -27.71 31.74
N VAL A 192 -9.41 -27.05 30.65
CA VAL A 192 -8.39 -27.53 29.71
C VAL A 192 -7.04 -26.91 30.04
N THR A 193 -5.99 -27.73 30.13
CA THR A 193 -4.59 -27.29 30.28
C THR A 193 -3.83 -27.55 28.99
N GLY A 194 -3.14 -26.52 28.46
CA GLY A 194 -2.23 -26.68 27.34
C GLY A 194 -0.91 -27.32 27.78
N VAL A 195 -0.46 -28.37 27.12
CA VAL A 195 0.74 -29.15 27.46
C VAL A 195 1.91 -28.79 26.53
N ALA A 196 1.72 -28.88 25.22
CA ALA A 196 2.75 -28.58 24.22
C ALA A 196 2.12 -27.95 22.97
N PRO A 197 2.87 -27.18 22.15
CA PRO A 197 2.36 -26.61 20.91
C PRO A 197 1.70 -27.63 19.99
N GLY A 198 0.53 -27.29 19.46
CA GLY A 198 -0.22 -28.16 18.57
C GLY A 198 -1.72 -27.91 18.62
N SER A 199 -2.48 -28.84 18.04
CA SER A 199 -3.95 -28.83 18.10
C SER A 199 -4.48 -30.08 18.82
N ALA A 200 -5.54 -29.87 19.60
CA ALA A 200 -6.30 -30.92 20.26
C ALA A 200 -7.79 -30.60 20.15
N THR A 201 -8.63 -31.63 20.08
CA THR A 201 -10.09 -31.50 20.15
C THR A 201 -10.56 -32.07 21.47
N ILE A 202 -11.26 -31.24 22.25
CA ILE A 202 -11.87 -31.61 23.51
C ILE A 202 -13.34 -31.93 23.27
N THR A 203 -13.77 -33.12 23.70
CA THR A 203 -15.14 -33.62 23.49
C THR A 203 -15.85 -33.72 24.83
N ALA A 204 -17.03 -33.10 24.95
CA ALA A 204 -17.96 -33.28 26.06
C ALA A 204 -19.07 -34.24 25.63
N THR A 205 -19.36 -35.26 26.43
CA THR A 205 -20.39 -36.27 26.14
C THR A 205 -21.38 -36.39 27.29
N SER A 206 -22.68 -36.47 26.97
CA SER A 206 -23.79 -36.69 27.91
C SER A 206 -24.86 -37.55 27.26
N GLU A 207 -25.25 -38.65 27.90
CA GLU A 207 -26.28 -39.60 27.40
C GLU A 207 -26.05 -40.07 25.94
N GLY A 208 -24.79 -40.23 25.55
CA GLY A 208 -24.40 -40.66 24.19
C GLY A 208 -24.38 -39.55 23.14
N GLN A 209 -24.77 -38.31 23.51
CA GLN A 209 -24.64 -37.13 22.65
C GLN A 209 -23.35 -36.37 22.98
N SER A 210 -22.72 -35.78 21.96
CA SER A 210 -21.43 -35.11 22.11
C SER A 210 -21.41 -33.71 21.50
N GLY A 211 -20.60 -32.83 22.10
CA GLY A 211 -20.20 -31.54 21.56
C GLY A 211 -18.69 -31.38 21.69
N THR A 212 -18.07 -30.59 20.81
CA THR A 212 -16.61 -30.48 20.74
C THR A 212 -16.13 -29.03 20.81
N ALA A 213 -14.93 -28.83 21.33
CA ALA A 213 -14.17 -27.60 21.20
C ALA A 213 -12.78 -27.86 20.62
N ALA A 214 -12.37 -27.06 19.64
CA ALA A 214 -11.00 -27.11 19.10
C ALA A 214 -10.06 -26.23 19.94
N ILE A 215 -8.98 -26.82 20.42
CA ILE A 215 -7.96 -26.18 21.26
C ILE A 215 -6.66 -26.08 20.48
N THR A 216 -6.17 -24.86 20.30
CA THR A 216 -4.84 -24.60 19.76
C THR A 216 -3.92 -24.21 20.89
N VAL A 217 -2.83 -24.95 21.09
CA VAL A 217 -1.81 -24.62 22.08
C VAL A 217 -0.64 -23.95 21.39
N THR A 218 -0.25 -22.79 21.88
CA THR A 218 0.89 -22.03 21.38
C THR A 218 1.95 -21.85 22.47
N THR A 219 3.19 -21.57 22.09
CA THR A 219 4.23 -21.11 23.03
C THR A 219 4.52 -19.64 22.78
N ILE A 220 5.07 -18.97 23.80
CA ILE A 220 5.66 -17.64 23.62
C ILE A 220 6.82 -17.80 22.62
N PRO A 221 6.86 -17.05 21.50
CA PRO A 221 7.94 -17.17 20.52
C PRO A 221 9.25 -16.64 21.09
N VAL A 222 10.37 -17.23 20.66
CA VAL A 222 11.70 -16.65 20.91
C VAL A 222 11.82 -15.34 20.14
N ALA A 223 12.14 -14.25 20.83
CA ALA A 223 12.37 -12.94 20.24
C ALA A 223 13.86 -12.60 20.11
N SER A 224 14.72 -13.18 20.95
CA SER A 224 16.18 -13.03 20.83
C SER A 224 16.93 -14.23 21.41
N VAL A 225 18.16 -14.44 20.94
CA VAL A 225 19.12 -15.39 21.51
C VAL A 225 20.40 -14.63 21.87
N THR A 226 20.85 -14.76 23.11
CA THR A 226 22.12 -14.15 23.57
C THR A 226 23.16 -15.24 23.79
N VAL A 227 24.39 -15.04 23.30
CA VAL A 227 25.53 -15.94 23.50
C VAL A 227 26.54 -15.31 24.45
N SER A 228 27.01 -16.08 25.44
CA SER A 228 28.03 -15.64 26.41
C SER A 228 29.17 -16.65 26.51
N PRO A 229 30.44 -16.20 26.58
CA PRO A 229 30.87 -14.81 26.37
C PRO A 229 30.66 -14.35 24.92
N ALA A 230 30.52 -13.04 24.70
CA ALA A 230 30.35 -12.44 23.36
C ALA A 230 31.63 -12.53 22.51
N SER A 231 32.79 -12.71 23.14
CA SER A 231 34.04 -13.06 22.47
C SER A 231 34.94 -13.90 23.38
N ALA A 232 35.82 -14.72 22.78
CA ALA A 232 36.82 -15.49 23.49
C ALA A 232 38.09 -15.72 22.64
N SER A 233 39.21 -15.95 23.30
CA SER A 233 40.47 -16.37 22.67
C SER A 233 40.84 -17.77 23.14
N VAL A 234 41.29 -18.63 22.21
CA VAL A 234 41.64 -20.02 22.49
C VAL A 234 42.88 -20.41 21.69
N ALA A 235 43.86 -21.07 22.30
CA ALA A 235 45.01 -21.57 21.54
C ALA A 235 44.59 -22.74 20.63
N ALA A 236 45.29 -22.93 19.50
CA ALA A 236 45.08 -24.11 18.65
C ALA A 236 45.22 -25.40 19.49
N GLY A 237 44.24 -26.30 19.39
CA GLY A 237 44.11 -27.53 20.19
C GLY A 237 43.41 -27.38 21.54
N GLN A 238 43.07 -26.17 21.98
CA GLN A 238 42.36 -25.92 23.24
C GLN A 238 40.86 -25.67 23.02
N THR A 239 40.08 -25.61 24.11
CA THR A 239 38.62 -25.45 24.07
C THR A 239 38.11 -24.30 24.93
N VAL A 240 36.93 -23.76 24.57
CA VAL A 240 36.18 -22.76 25.35
C VAL A 240 34.68 -23.04 25.28
N GLN A 241 33.96 -22.89 26.39
CA GLN A 241 32.52 -23.15 26.46
C GLN A 241 31.72 -21.87 26.24
N LEU A 242 30.72 -21.91 25.36
CA LEU A 242 29.73 -20.86 25.15
C LEU A 242 28.37 -21.28 25.72
N THR A 243 27.58 -20.31 26.18
CA THR A 243 26.20 -20.51 26.66
C THR A 243 25.24 -19.66 25.84
N ALA A 244 24.19 -20.27 25.29
CA ALA A 244 23.10 -19.56 24.60
C ALA A 244 21.86 -19.47 25.48
N THR A 245 21.22 -18.31 25.52
CA THR A 245 19.98 -18.06 26.27
C THR A 245 18.92 -17.47 25.35
N ALA A 246 17.82 -18.20 25.14
CA ALA A 246 16.66 -17.72 24.38
C ALA A 246 15.77 -16.83 25.28
N LYS A 247 15.23 -15.74 24.75
CA LYS A 247 14.38 -14.79 25.47
C LYS A 247 13.12 -14.43 24.70
N ASP A 248 12.04 -14.13 25.41
CA ASP A 248 10.81 -13.57 24.83
C ASP A 248 10.96 -12.08 24.48
N ALA A 249 9.90 -11.50 23.90
CA ALA A 249 9.88 -10.09 23.51
C ALA A 249 10.02 -9.11 24.69
N ASN A 250 9.75 -9.56 25.91
CA ASN A 250 9.88 -8.78 27.14
C ASN A 250 11.24 -9.00 27.82
N GLY A 251 12.14 -9.79 27.22
CA GLY A 251 13.46 -10.09 27.74
C GLY A 251 13.50 -11.21 28.80
N ASN A 252 12.40 -11.91 29.06
CA ASN A 252 12.38 -13.03 29.99
C ASN A 252 12.99 -14.28 29.35
N THR A 253 13.76 -15.04 30.13
CA THR A 253 14.37 -16.28 29.65
C THR A 253 13.31 -17.35 29.35
N LEU A 254 13.43 -17.96 28.17
CA LEU A 254 12.61 -19.09 27.73
C LEU A 254 13.42 -20.38 27.91
N SER A 255 12.98 -21.26 28.83
CA SER A 255 13.61 -22.56 29.06
C SER A 255 13.09 -23.65 28.12
N GLY A 256 13.87 -24.73 27.95
CA GLY A 256 13.49 -25.89 27.13
C GLY A 256 13.55 -25.67 25.62
N ARG A 257 14.10 -24.55 25.15
CA ARG A 257 14.21 -24.25 23.72
C ARG A 257 15.41 -24.96 23.10
N VAL A 258 15.19 -25.51 21.90
CA VAL A 258 16.24 -26.17 21.13
C VAL A 258 17.17 -25.12 20.56
N VAL A 259 18.47 -25.25 20.83
CA VAL A 259 19.51 -24.37 20.29
C VAL A 259 20.39 -25.18 19.34
N THR A 260 20.55 -24.69 18.12
CA THR A 260 21.50 -25.22 17.13
C THR A 260 22.72 -24.33 17.02
N TRP A 261 23.91 -24.91 17.01
CA TRP A 261 25.18 -24.18 16.93
C TRP A 261 25.85 -24.34 15.56
N SER A 262 26.54 -23.32 15.08
CA SER A 262 27.34 -23.34 13.86
C SER A 262 28.61 -22.51 13.99
N SER A 263 29.64 -22.84 13.20
CA SER A 263 30.87 -22.05 13.08
C SER A 263 30.99 -21.47 11.67
N GLY A 264 31.26 -20.16 11.58
CA GLY A 264 31.52 -19.47 10.32
C GLY A 264 32.91 -19.79 9.72
N ASN A 265 33.82 -20.39 10.50
CA ASN A 265 35.12 -20.82 10.01
C ASN A 265 35.60 -22.06 10.76
N THR A 266 35.23 -23.24 10.25
CA THR A 266 35.61 -24.53 10.85
C THR A 266 37.09 -24.85 10.74
N ALA A 267 37.83 -24.18 9.85
CA ALA A 267 39.29 -24.30 9.76
C ALA A 267 40.01 -23.57 10.91
N ALA A 268 39.39 -22.51 11.45
CA ALA A 268 39.87 -21.82 12.64
C ALA A 268 39.31 -22.45 13.93
N ALA A 269 37.98 -22.61 14.05
CA ALA A 269 37.36 -23.21 15.24
C ALA A 269 36.07 -23.99 14.91
N THR A 270 35.84 -25.10 15.61
CA THR A 270 34.61 -25.92 15.51
C THR A 270 33.77 -25.79 16.78
N VAL A 271 32.45 -25.97 16.69
CA VAL A 271 31.53 -25.97 17.85
C VAL A 271 30.64 -27.22 17.84
N ASN A 272 30.36 -27.79 19.00
CA ASN A 272 29.44 -28.93 19.13
C ASN A 272 28.01 -28.52 19.54
N GLY A 273 27.09 -29.48 19.64
CA GLY A 273 25.68 -29.21 20.01
C GLY A 273 25.46 -28.64 21.41
N SER A 274 26.45 -28.70 22.31
CA SER A 274 26.39 -28.09 23.64
C SER A 274 27.04 -26.72 23.72
N GLY A 275 27.51 -26.15 22.60
CA GLY A 275 28.21 -24.87 22.57
C GLY A 275 29.69 -24.92 22.99
N LEU A 276 30.30 -26.11 23.06
CA LEU A 276 31.74 -26.25 23.32
C LEU A 276 32.52 -26.01 22.03
N VAL A 277 33.41 -25.02 22.05
CA VAL A 277 34.24 -24.61 20.91
C VAL A 277 35.64 -25.19 21.04
N THR A 278 36.21 -25.68 19.95
CA THR A 278 37.60 -26.18 19.84
C THR A 278 38.38 -25.34 18.84
N GLY A 279 39.53 -24.80 19.24
CA GLY A 279 40.46 -24.11 18.34
C GLY A 279 41.21 -25.11 17.48
N VAL A 280 41.18 -24.94 16.15
CA VAL A 280 41.80 -25.85 15.17
C VAL A 280 43.14 -25.31 14.69
N ALA A 281 43.16 -24.07 14.18
CA ALA A 281 44.36 -23.40 13.68
C ALA A 281 44.26 -21.90 13.90
N ALA A 282 45.40 -21.20 13.87
CA ALA A 282 45.45 -19.74 14.00
C ALA A 282 44.46 -19.08 13.03
N GLY A 283 43.67 -18.13 13.52
CA GLY A 283 42.62 -17.50 12.72
C GLY A 283 41.48 -16.99 13.60
N SER A 284 40.35 -16.66 12.98
CA SER A 284 39.14 -16.27 13.71
C SER A 284 37.90 -16.97 13.15
N ALA A 285 36.90 -17.16 14.01
CA ALA A 285 35.63 -17.79 13.69
C ALA A 285 34.50 -17.08 14.44
N THR A 286 33.35 -16.90 13.77
CA THR A 286 32.12 -16.48 14.44
C THR A 286 31.28 -17.72 14.74
N ILE A 287 30.97 -17.95 16.01
CA ILE A 287 30.13 -19.06 16.47
C ILE A 287 28.69 -18.54 16.66
N THR A 288 27.73 -19.14 15.96
CA THR A 288 26.32 -18.71 15.98
C THR A 288 25.47 -19.77 16.69
N ALA A 289 24.61 -19.32 17.61
CA ALA A 289 23.56 -20.13 18.23
C ALA A 289 22.20 -19.68 17.70
N THR A 290 21.35 -20.60 17.26
CA THR A 290 20.03 -20.31 16.68
C THR A 290 18.94 -21.09 17.40
N SER A 291 17.81 -20.44 17.70
CA SER A 291 16.61 -21.03 18.28
C SER A 291 15.38 -20.37 17.65
N GLU A 292 14.48 -21.17 17.07
CA GLU A 292 13.22 -20.69 16.46
C GLU A 292 13.41 -19.54 15.44
N GLY A 293 14.51 -19.59 14.68
CA GLY A 293 14.84 -18.57 13.67
C GLY A 293 15.53 -17.32 14.21
N GLN A 294 15.66 -17.17 15.53
CA GLN A 294 16.46 -16.12 16.17
C GLN A 294 17.86 -16.61 16.45
N SER A 295 18.87 -15.73 16.31
CA SER A 295 20.28 -16.09 16.47
C SER A 295 21.00 -15.18 17.44
N GLY A 296 22.11 -15.65 18.00
CA GLY A 296 23.10 -14.85 18.72
C GLY A 296 24.50 -15.35 18.36
N ALA A 297 25.52 -14.51 18.47
CA ALA A 297 26.86 -14.85 18.03
C ALA A 297 27.94 -14.58 19.09
N SER A 298 29.04 -15.33 18.99
CA SER A 298 30.28 -15.11 19.74
C SER A 298 31.48 -15.09 18.79
N ALA A 299 32.37 -14.12 18.97
CA ALA A 299 33.60 -13.97 18.20
C ALA A 299 34.75 -14.77 18.83
N ILE A 300 35.30 -15.75 18.11
CA ILE A 300 36.40 -16.61 18.57
C ILE A 300 37.68 -16.28 17.81
N THR A 301 38.75 -15.98 18.55
CA THR A 301 40.11 -15.85 18.00
C THR A 301 40.92 -17.07 18.40
N VAL A 302 41.55 -17.71 17.42
CA VAL A 302 42.47 -18.82 17.62
C VAL A 302 43.90 -18.36 17.42
N THR A 303 44.75 -18.54 18.42
CA THR A 303 46.16 -18.13 18.37
C THR A 303 47.05 -19.29 17.92
N GLY A 304 48.00 -19.00 17.02
CA GLY A 304 49.02 -19.95 16.55
C GLY A 304 50.38 -19.77 17.23
N PRO A 305 51.33 -20.70 17.02
CA PRO A 305 52.72 -20.51 17.42
C PRO A 305 53.41 -19.43 16.56
N ALA A 306 54.24 -18.57 17.17
CA ALA A 306 54.91 -17.46 16.48
C ALA A 306 55.94 -17.93 15.42
N PRO A 307 56.05 -17.30 14.24
CA PRO A 307 57.06 -17.63 13.22
C PRO A 307 58.48 -17.15 13.61
N GLY A 308 59.52 -17.89 13.23
CA GLY A 308 60.94 -17.49 13.38
C GLY A 308 61.42 -16.48 12.31
N CYS A 309 62.68 -16.04 12.41
CA CYS A 309 63.29 -15.07 11.48
C CYS A 309 63.59 -15.64 10.07
N ALA A 310 63.51 -14.80 9.05
CA ALA A 310 63.89 -15.11 7.66
C ALA A 310 64.74 -13.99 7.02
N THR A 311 65.70 -14.35 6.16
CA THR A 311 66.59 -13.41 5.45
C THR A 311 66.47 -13.60 3.94
N SER A 312 66.39 -12.50 3.17
CA SER A 312 66.34 -12.54 1.71
C SER A 312 67.46 -11.73 1.08
N THR A 313 68.05 -12.28 0.02
CA THR A 313 68.75 -11.55 -1.05
C THR A 313 67.76 -11.41 -2.23
N THR A 314 68.01 -12.03 -3.38
CA THR A 314 67.17 -11.95 -4.61
C THR A 314 66.02 -12.95 -4.69
N ALA A 315 65.95 -13.92 -3.78
CA ALA A 315 64.93 -14.95 -3.78
C ALA A 315 63.74 -14.58 -2.88
N PHE A 316 62.52 -14.70 -3.39
CA PHE A 316 61.30 -14.51 -2.60
C PHE A 316 61.22 -15.55 -1.47
N GLN A 317 61.23 -15.08 -0.22
CA GLN A 317 60.91 -15.91 0.94
C GLN A 317 59.45 -15.66 1.32
N ASN A 318 58.69 -16.74 1.48
CA ASN A 318 57.26 -16.70 1.74
C ASN A 318 56.94 -17.44 3.03
N SER A 319 55.98 -16.94 3.78
CA SER A 319 55.50 -17.59 4.99
C SER A 319 54.01 -17.33 5.15
N ALA A 320 53.25 -18.43 5.23
CA ALA A 320 51.80 -18.36 5.30
C ALA A 320 51.32 -17.91 6.69
N PHE A 321 50.22 -17.16 6.72
CA PHE A 321 49.44 -16.88 7.92
C PHE A 321 47.95 -17.08 7.61
N ALA A 322 47.10 -17.02 8.64
CA ALA A 322 45.66 -17.20 8.49
C ALA A 322 45.07 -16.15 7.53
N SER A 323 44.30 -16.57 6.53
CA SER A 323 43.70 -15.66 5.55
C SER A 323 42.87 -14.55 6.21
N GLN A 324 43.13 -13.30 5.83
CA GLN A 324 42.47 -12.10 6.32
C GLN A 324 41.66 -11.45 5.20
N THR A 325 40.38 -11.15 5.45
CA THR A 325 39.45 -10.55 4.48
C THR A 325 38.91 -9.18 4.89
N GLY A 326 39.17 -8.75 6.13
CA GLY A 326 38.75 -7.46 6.69
C GLY A 326 39.94 -6.62 7.12
N SER A 327 39.73 -5.74 8.12
CA SER A 327 40.81 -4.95 8.69
C SER A 327 41.64 -5.76 9.70
N PHE A 328 42.97 -5.64 9.63
CA PHE A 328 43.90 -6.28 10.57
C PHE A 328 45.18 -5.45 10.70
N THR A 329 45.98 -5.72 11.73
CA THR A 329 47.32 -5.14 11.89
C THR A 329 48.38 -6.22 11.71
N ALA A 330 49.35 -5.98 10.84
CA ALA A 330 50.57 -6.78 10.75
C ALA A 330 51.73 -6.04 11.40
N THR A 331 52.50 -6.72 12.25
CA THR A 331 53.74 -6.20 12.85
C THR A 331 54.90 -7.13 12.57
N PHE A 332 56.09 -6.57 12.36
CA PHE A 332 57.32 -7.34 12.21
C PHE A 332 58.53 -6.44 12.44
N ASP A 333 59.68 -7.05 12.73
CA ASP A 333 60.95 -6.34 12.83
C ASP A 333 61.76 -6.62 11.57
N ALA A 334 62.25 -5.59 10.87
CA ALA A 334 63.09 -5.74 9.69
C ALA A 334 64.43 -5.01 9.84
N THR A 335 65.51 -5.69 9.48
CA THR A 335 66.89 -5.21 9.57
C THR A 335 67.53 -5.21 8.18
N PRO A 336 67.89 -4.05 7.60
CA PRO A 336 68.63 -3.98 6.34
C PRO A 336 70.09 -4.36 6.58
N ASN A 337 70.65 -5.31 5.82
CA ASN A 337 72.01 -5.83 6.04
C ASN A 337 73.09 -5.04 5.26
N GLY A 338 72.76 -3.86 4.72
CA GLY A 338 73.67 -3.00 3.94
C GLY A 338 73.09 -1.60 3.73
N ALA A 339 73.75 -0.77 2.91
CA ALA A 339 73.25 0.53 2.47
C ALA A 339 72.88 0.49 0.97
N GLY A 340 71.95 1.36 0.53
CA GLY A 340 71.53 1.44 -0.87
C GLY A 340 70.75 0.22 -1.37
N LEU A 341 69.94 -0.39 -0.50
CA LEU A 341 69.14 -1.58 -0.78
C LEU A 341 67.95 -1.27 -1.68
N ASP A 342 67.44 -2.27 -2.39
CA ASP A 342 66.06 -2.27 -2.88
C ASP A 342 65.39 -3.52 -2.32
N ALA A 343 64.97 -3.43 -1.06
CA ALA A 343 64.57 -4.57 -0.23
C ALA A 343 63.15 -4.37 0.29
N ALA A 344 62.23 -5.24 -0.13
CA ALA A 344 60.80 -5.15 0.12
C ALA A 344 60.32 -6.24 1.09
N THR A 345 59.39 -5.84 1.97
CA THR A 345 58.57 -6.76 2.76
C THR A 345 57.11 -6.45 2.47
N GLY A 346 56.31 -7.47 2.16
CA GLY A 346 54.94 -7.28 1.74
C GLY A 346 53.98 -8.39 2.14
N LEU A 347 52.69 -8.14 1.91
CA LEU A 347 51.60 -9.08 2.16
C LEU A 347 50.91 -9.42 0.84
N SER A 348 50.55 -10.68 0.67
CA SER A 348 49.94 -11.22 -0.54
C SER A 348 48.85 -12.25 -0.22
N GLN A 349 48.02 -12.58 -1.23
CA GLN A 349 46.97 -13.60 -1.08
C GLN A 349 47.56 -15.01 -0.88
N GLY A 350 48.65 -15.32 -1.57
CA GLY A 350 49.38 -16.59 -1.49
C GLY A 350 50.88 -16.35 -1.56
N ALA A 351 51.68 -17.41 -1.71
CA ALA A 351 53.13 -17.27 -1.88
C ALA A 351 53.44 -16.42 -3.13
N ALA A 352 54.14 -15.31 -2.95
CA ALA A 352 54.51 -14.39 -4.02
C ALA A 352 55.74 -14.92 -4.79
N ALA A 353 55.68 -14.81 -6.12
CA ALA A 353 56.78 -15.10 -7.04
C ALA A 353 57.24 -13.85 -7.81
N ALA A 354 56.45 -12.78 -7.80
CA ALA A 354 56.75 -11.49 -8.38
C ALA A 354 56.27 -10.33 -7.48
N TYR A 355 56.81 -9.13 -7.69
CA TYR A 355 56.39 -7.93 -6.95
C TYR A 355 54.92 -7.54 -7.20
N SER A 356 54.34 -7.96 -8.32
CA SER A 356 52.93 -7.78 -8.66
C SER A 356 51.99 -8.61 -7.80
N ASP A 357 52.49 -9.65 -7.11
CA ASP A 357 51.69 -10.53 -6.27
C ASP A 357 51.46 -9.94 -4.85
N MET A 358 52.28 -8.95 -4.46
CA MET A 358 52.20 -8.30 -3.16
C MET A 358 51.28 -7.08 -3.24
N ALA A 359 50.24 -7.08 -2.40
CA ALA A 359 49.25 -6.01 -2.34
C ALA A 359 49.71 -4.83 -1.47
N VAL A 360 50.36 -5.15 -0.35
CA VAL A 360 50.90 -4.20 0.62
C VAL A 360 52.42 -4.34 0.61
N ILE A 361 53.16 -3.24 0.50
CA ILE A 361 54.64 -3.29 0.44
C ILE A 361 55.24 -2.12 1.24
N VAL A 362 56.22 -2.42 2.09
CA VAL A 362 57.19 -1.44 2.62
C VAL A 362 58.58 -1.81 2.12
N ARG A 363 59.43 -0.81 1.91
CA ARG A 363 60.73 -1.01 1.27
C ARG A 363 61.82 -0.13 1.89
N PHE A 364 62.99 -0.73 2.07
CA PHE A 364 64.27 -0.01 2.17
C PHE A 364 64.76 0.27 0.76
N ASN A 365 64.83 1.54 0.36
CA ASN A 365 65.11 1.96 -1.02
C ASN A 365 66.56 2.37 -1.27
N THR A 366 66.92 2.49 -2.55
CA THR A 366 68.32 2.69 -2.99
C THR A 366 68.85 4.08 -2.64
N GLY A 367 67.95 5.03 -2.37
CA GLY A 367 68.27 6.36 -1.86
C GLY A 367 68.57 6.39 -0.35
N GLY A 368 68.55 5.26 0.34
CA GLY A 368 68.84 5.18 1.77
C GLY A 368 67.67 5.56 2.68
N THR A 369 66.43 5.51 2.18
CA THR A 369 65.21 5.85 2.92
C THR A 369 64.18 4.72 2.91
N ILE A 370 63.17 4.82 3.78
CA ILE A 370 62.05 3.86 3.87
C ILE A 370 60.84 4.46 3.15
N ASP A 371 60.26 3.71 2.21
CA ASP A 371 59.02 4.05 1.52
C ASP A 371 58.02 2.87 1.52
N ALA A 372 56.80 3.13 1.04
CA ALA A 372 55.75 2.13 0.91
C ALA A 372 55.05 2.27 -0.46
N ARG A 373 54.38 1.22 -0.91
CA ARG A 373 53.63 1.23 -2.18
C ARG A 373 52.28 1.94 -2.01
N ASP A 374 51.99 2.90 -2.88
CA ASP A 374 50.70 3.56 -2.98
C ASP A 374 50.19 3.40 -4.42
N GLY A 375 49.35 2.38 -4.64
CA GLY A 375 48.89 2.01 -5.98
C GLY A 375 50.04 1.69 -6.95
N GLY A 376 50.24 2.56 -7.94
CA GLY A 376 51.20 2.37 -9.03
C GLY A 376 52.64 2.77 -8.69
N ALA A 377 52.86 3.49 -7.58
CA ALA A 377 54.15 4.10 -7.26
C ALA A 377 54.58 3.80 -5.81
N TYR A 378 55.86 4.03 -5.50
CA TYR A 378 56.33 4.10 -4.12
C TYR A 378 56.25 5.55 -3.63
N ALA A 379 55.80 5.73 -2.40
CA ALA A 379 55.62 7.02 -1.76
C ALA A 379 56.01 6.95 -0.27
N ALA A 380 56.32 8.11 0.31
CA ALA A 380 56.49 8.27 1.74
C ALA A 380 56.04 9.68 2.16
N ALA A 381 55.29 9.78 3.24
CA ALA A 381 54.86 11.04 3.83
C ALA A 381 56.04 11.81 4.44
N ASN A 382 57.09 11.09 4.88
CA ASN A 382 58.30 11.66 5.47
C ASN A 382 59.53 10.98 4.87
N SER A 383 60.64 11.71 4.77
CA SER A 383 61.94 11.12 4.45
C SER A 383 62.50 10.43 5.70
N ILE A 384 62.46 9.10 5.72
CA ILE A 384 62.87 8.28 6.87
C ILE A 384 64.17 7.55 6.50
N PRO A 385 65.36 8.06 6.89
CA PRO A 385 66.61 7.40 6.57
C PRO A 385 66.75 6.06 7.32
N TYR A 386 67.39 5.08 6.69
CA TYR A 386 67.76 3.83 7.36
C TYR A 386 69.28 3.63 7.44
N THR A 387 69.71 2.89 8.48
CA THR A 387 71.10 2.52 8.70
C THR A 387 71.25 1.01 8.64
N ALA A 388 72.27 0.54 7.92
CA ALA A 388 72.61 -0.87 7.84
C ALA A 388 72.82 -1.49 9.24
N GLY A 389 72.24 -2.66 9.48
CA GLY A 389 72.35 -3.40 10.74
C GLY A 389 71.39 -2.95 11.85
N THR A 390 70.63 -1.87 11.66
CA THR A 390 69.64 -1.40 12.64
C THR A 390 68.29 -2.09 12.41
N SER A 391 67.68 -2.61 13.48
CA SER A 391 66.32 -3.18 13.41
C SER A 391 65.26 -2.09 13.45
N TYR A 392 64.24 -2.24 12.60
CA TYR A 392 63.09 -1.34 12.49
C TYR A 392 61.80 -2.11 12.74
N HIS A 393 60.99 -1.67 13.70
CA HIS A 393 59.69 -2.28 13.99
C HIS A 393 58.63 -1.67 13.08
N PHE A 394 58.06 -2.48 12.18
CA PHE A 394 56.99 -2.06 11.28
C PHE A 394 55.63 -2.43 11.86
N ARG A 395 54.67 -1.51 11.67
CA ARG A 395 53.26 -1.72 11.97
C ARG A 395 52.43 -1.30 10.77
N LEU A 396 51.71 -2.25 10.17
CA LEU A 396 50.86 -2.05 9.01
C LEU A 396 49.40 -2.23 9.43
N VAL A 397 48.59 -1.19 9.31
CA VAL A 397 47.14 -1.25 9.54
C VAL A 397 46.48 -1.42 8.18
N VAL A 398 45.98 -2.61 7.90
CA VAL A 398 45.51 -3.04 6.58
C VAL A 398 44.00 -3.15 6.59
N ASP A 399 43.33 -2.69 5.54
CA ASP A 399 41.92 -2.93 5.27
C ASP A 399 41.76 -3.53 3.88
N VAL A 400 41.51 -4.84 3.85
CA VAL A 400 41.34 -5.60 2.61
C VAL A 400 40.06 -5.20 1.87
N SER A 401 39.03 -4.73 2.58
CA SER A 401 37.73 -4.40 1.99
C SER A 401 37.75 -3.08 1.22
N SER A 402 38.55 -2.13 1.69
CA SER A 402 38.76 -0.85 1.01
C SER A 402 40.02 -0.83 0.12
N HIS A 403 40.78 -1.92 0.10
CA HIS A 403 42.08 -2.02 -0.59
C HIS A 403 43.05 -0.90 -0.17
N THR A 404 43.09 -0.58 1.13
CA THR A 404 43.97 0.45 1.68
C THR A 404 44.78 -0.03 2.87
N TYR A 405 45.89 0.65 3.16
CA TYR A 405 46.65 0.44 4.39
C TYR A 405 47.36 1.71 4.87
N SER A 406 47.69 1.74 6.15
CA SER A 406 48.60 2.73 6.74
C SER A 406 49.85 2.03 7.25
N ALA A 407 51.01 2.61 7.00
CA ALA A 407 52.31 2.04 7.33
C ALA A 407 53.09 2.94 8.28
N TYR A 408 53.57 2.35 9.36
CA TYR A 408 54.36 3.00 10.40
C TYR A 408 55.64 2.23 10.65
N VAL A 409 56.69 2.93 11.07
CA VAL A 409 57.98 2.33 11.41
C VAL A 409 58.57 2.98 12.66
N THR A 410 59.09 2.16 13.56
CA THR A 410 59.79 2.59 14.77
C THR A 410 61.24 2.12 14.71
N PRO A 411 62.21 3.02 14.45
CA PRO A 411 63.62 2.70 14.61
C PRO A 411 63.93 2.36 16.07
N ALA A 412 64.88 1.45 16.32
CA ALA A 412 65.29 1.10 17.67
C ALA A 412 65.67 2.34 18.50
N GLY A 413 65.03 2.51 19.67
CA GLY A 413 65.27 3.65 20.58
C GLY A 413 64.66 4.99 20.15
N SER A 414 63.82 5.02 19.10
CA SER A 414 63.16 6.23 18.59
C SER A 414 61.63 6.15 18.71
N ALA A 415 60.95 7.29 18.50
CA ALA A 415 59.49 7.32 18.36
C ALA A 415 59.03 6.74 17.02
N GLU A 416 57.80 6.24 16.97
CA GLU A 416 57.17 5.74 15.75
C GLU A 416 57.00 6.87 14.73
N GLN A 417 57.32 6.59 13.47
CA GLN A 417 57.21 7.50 12.35
C GLN A 417 56.20 6.96 11.33
N THR A 418 55.45 7.87 10.71
CA THR A 418 54.49 7.52 9.66
C THR A 418 55.19 7.45 8.31
N ILE A 419 55.13 6.29 7.65
CA ILE A 419 55.55 6.12 6.26
C ILE A 419 54.42 6.61 5.33
N GLY A 420 53.17 6.27 5.63
CA GLY A 420 52.00 6.68 4.85
C GLY A 420 50.69 6.27 5.50
N THR A 421 49.60 6.99 5.20
CA THR A 421 48.25 6.69 5.71
C THR A 421 47.28 6.55 4.55
N GLY A 422 46.44 5.51 4.57
CA GLY A 422 45.43 5.28 3.53
C GLY A 422 46.01 5.02 2.13
N PHE A 423 47.23 4.51 2.05
CA PHE A 423 47.85 4.12 0.78
C PHE A 423 47.04 3.01 0.14
N ALA A 424 46.81 3.13 -1.16
CA ALA A 424 46.12 2.11 -1.93
C ALA A 424 46.99 0.87 -2.05
N PHE A 425 46.35 -0.30 -2.05
CA PHE A 425 47.01 -1.53 -2.47
C PHE A 425 47.61 -1.34 -3.86
N ARG A 426 48.67 -2.09 -4.13
CA ARG A 426 49.31 -2.13 -5.44
C ARG A 426 48.26 -2.28 -6.55
N THR A 427 48.39 -1.51 -7.64
CA THR A 427 47.39 -1.45 -8.73
C THR A 427 47.02 -2.84 -9.29
N GLU A 428 48.00 -3.73 -9.43
CA GLU A 428 47.81 -5.09 -9.92
C GLU A 428 47.02 -5.98 -8.93
N GLN A 429 46.88 -5.57 -7.67
CA GLN A 429 46.15 -6.26 -6.59
C GLN A 429 44.85 -5.54 -6.21
N ALA A 430 44.31 -4.67 -7.07
CA ALA A 430 43.04 -3.97 -6.84
C ALA A 430 41.81 -4.91 -6.72
N GLY A 431 41.94 -6.18 -7.12
CA GLY A 431 40.89 -7.20 -7.01
C GLY A 431 41.12 -8.23 -5.91
N VAL A 432 42.16 -8.10 -5.09
CA VAL A 432 42.48 -9.12 -4.07
C VAL A 432 41.39 -9.14 -2.98
N THR A 433 40.87 -10.32 -2.66
CA THR A 433 39.79 -10.45 -1.67
C THR A 433 40.28 -10.93 -0.30
N SER A 434 41.55 -11.33 -0.20
CA SER A 434 42.15 -11.83 1.04
C SER A 434 43.68 -11.78 1.02
N LEU A 435 44.31 -11.61 2.18
CA LEU A 435 45.77 -11.71 2.36
C LEU A 435 46.09 -12.86 3.32
N ALA A 436 47.02 -13.73 2.96
CA ALA A 436 47.34 -14.95 3.73
C ALA A 436 48.84 -15.32 3.70
N ASN A 437 49.69 -14.43 3.19
CA ASN A 437 51.13 -14.68 3.12
C ASN A 437 51.91 -13.39 3.37
N TRP A 438 53.03 -13.51 4.09
CA TRP A 438 54.01 -12.44 4.20
C TRP A 438 55.28 -12.85 3.45
N THR A 439 55.83 -11.89 2.75
CA THR A 439 56.88 -12.11 1.77
C THR A 439 58.01 -11.11 2.00
N LEU A 440 59.26 -11.56 1.89
CA LEU A 440 60.42 -10.69 1.78
C LEU A 440 61.25 -11.01 0.53
N THR A 441 61.76 -9.97 -0.13
CA THR A 441 62.62 -10.06 -1.33
C THR A 441 63.48 -8.82 -1.49
N ALA A 442 64.66 -8.89 -2.12
CA ALA A 442 65.50 -7.74 -2.42
C ALA A 442 66.14 -7.80 -3.82
N ILE A 443 66.05 -6.73 -4.60
CA ILE A 443 66.74 -6.62 -5.90
C ILE A 443 68.23 -6.34 -5.68
N THR A 444 68.52 -5.48 -4.69
CA THR A 444 69.88 -5.08 -4.31
C THR A 444 70.05 -5.21 -2.80
N GLY A 445 71.10 -5.91 -2.38
CA GLY A 445 71.43 -6.14 -0.97
C GLY A 445 70.64 -7.30 -0.33
N SER A 446 70.49 -7.27 0.99
CA SER A 446 69.67 -8.23 1.73
C SER A 446 69.07 -7.62 2.99
N HIS A 447 67.94 -8.15 3.45
CA HIS A 447 67.36 -7.80 4.74
C HIS A 447 66.82 -9.03 5.46
N THR A 448 66.75 -8.92 6.78
CA THR A 448 66.25 -9.95 7.69
C THR A 448 64.96 -9.48 8.34
N VAL A 449 63.92 -10.32 8.35
CA VAL A 449 62.64 -10.03 9.00
C VAL A 449 62.36 -11.06 10.10
N CYS A 450 61.99 -10.59 11.28
CA CYS A 450 61.70 -11.38 12.47
C CYS A 450 60.35 -10.99 13.08
N ASN A 451 59.86 -11.78 14.04
CA ASN A 451 58.74 -11.44 14.91
C ASN A 451 57.45 -11.04 14.17
N PHE A 452 57.20 -11.67 13.01
CA PHE A 452 55.97 -11.42 12.27
C PHE A 452 54.76 -11.86 13.10
N ALA A 453 53.83 -10.94 13.32
CA ALA A 453 52.60 -11.21 14.02
C ALA A 453 51.44 -10.49 13.33
N ILE A 454 50.28 -11.15 13.34
CA ILE A 454 49.00 -10.53 13.00
C ILE A 454 48.28 -10.26 14.31
N ALA A 455 47.98 -8.99 14.58
CA ALA A 455 47.14 -8.56 15.67
C ALA A 455 45.81 -8.02 15.12
N GLY A 456 44.72 -8.27 15.83
CA GLY A 456 43.44 -7.65 15.52
C GLY A 456 42.67 -8.26 14.34
N SER A 457 42.81 -9.55 14.04
CA SER A 457 41.78 -10.30 13.29
C SER A 457 40.53 -10.53 14.16
N GLN A 458 40.10 -9.50 14.88
CA GLN A 458 38.85 -9.54 15.60
C GLN A 458 37.75 -9.63 14.53
N PRO A 459 36.87 -10.65 14.59
CA PRO A 459 35.64 -10.61 13.81
C PRO A 459 35.00 -9.23 13.98
N PRO A 460 34.37 -8.64 12.93
CA PRO A 460 33.70 -7.35 13.05
C PRO A 460 32.86 -7.32 14.33
N ALA A 461 33.03 -6.29 15.16
CA ALA A 461 32.39 -6.24 16.47
C ALA A 461 30.89 -6.57 16.34
N PRO A 462 30.36 -7.54 17.12
CA PRO A 462 28.97 -7.96 16.96
C PRO A 462 28.04 -6.80 17.32
N VAL A 463 26.88 -6.73 16.67
CA VAL A 463 25.84 -5.79 17.07
C VAL A 463 25.41 -6.10 18.51
N ALA A 464 25.52 -5.12 19.39
CA ALA A 464 25.10 -5.22 20.78
C ALA A 464 23.75 -4.53 21.02
N THR A 465 23.46 -3.43 20.30
CA THR A 465 22.18 -2.73 20.41
C THR A 465 21.67 -2.29 19.04
N VAL A 466 20.34 -2.28 18.92
CA VAL A 466 19.61 -1.70 17.78
C VAL A 466 18.63 -0.69 18.35
N THR A 467 18.67 0.55 17.85
CA THR A 467 17.77 1.62 18.27
C THR A 467 17.02 2.19 17.08
N LEU A 468 15.72 2.43 17.25
CA LEU A 468 14.85 3.00 16.22
C LEU A 468 14.50 4.45 16.53
N ALA A 469 14.57 5.30 15.51
CA ALA A 469 14.14 6.68 15.58
C ALA A 469 13.06 6.96 14.52
N PRO A 470 11.92 7.57 14.90
CA PRO A 470 11.46 7.79 16.28
C PRO A 470 11.10 6.47 17.01
N ALA A 471 11.18 6.46 18.35
CA ALA A 471 10.80 5.31 19.18
C ALA A 471 9.27 5.11 19.26
N SER A 472 8.50 6.15 18.99
CA SER A 472 7.06 6.06 18.76
C SER A 472 6.61 7.16 17.82
N ALA A 473 5.54 6.91 17.06
CA ALA A 473 4.96 7.89 16.16
C ALA A 473 3.48 7.62 15.90
N THR A 474 2.77 8.68 15.51
CA THR A 474 1.41 8.57 14.96
C THR A 474 1.49 8.76 13.44
N VAL A 475 0.84 7.88 12.69
CA VAL A 475 0.78 7.91 11.24
C VAL A 475 -0.69 7.96 10.82
N ASN A 476 -1.06 8.89 9.95
CA ASN A 476 -2.42 8.91 9.43
C ASN A 476 -2.62 7.75 8.44
N GLU A 477 -3.81 7.19 8.38
CA GLU A 477 -4.18 6.17 7.41
C GLU A 477 -3.79 6.58 5.97
N GLY A 478 -3.10 5.69 5.24
CA GLY A 478 -2.59 5.94 3.89
C GLY A 478 -1.24 6.65 3.80
N GLN A 479 -0.78 7.30 4.88
CA GLN A 479 0.50 8.03 4.92
C GLN A 479 1.68 7.12 5.28
N THR A 480 2.90 7.63 5.08
CA THR A 480 4.13 6.92 5.37
C THR A 480 5.02 7.65 6.38
N LEU A 481 5.83 6.89 7.12
CA LEU A 481 6.85 7.38 8.04
C LEU A 481 8.13 6.58 7.86
N GLN A 482 9.26 7.26 7.66
CA GLN A 482 10.57 6.59 7.61
C GLN A 482 11.10 6.39 9.03
N LEU A 483 11.46 5.15 9.37
CA LEU A 483 12.21 4.84 10.58
C LEU A 483 13.70 4.69 10.24
N THR A 484 14.57 5.13 11.15
CA THR A 484 16.02 4.94 11.05
C THR A 484 16.49 3.98 12.14
N ALA A 485 17.22 2.95 11.75
CA ALA A 485 17.85 1.99 12.67
C ALA A 485 19.33 2.32 12.86
N THR A 486 19.75 2.53 14.11
CA THR A 486 21.15 2.74 14.48
C THR A 486 21.65 1.52 15.24
N LEU A 487 22.70 0.88 14.72
CA LEU A 487 23.34 -0.30 15.28
C LEU A 487 24.60 0.12 16.04
N LYS A 488 24.83 -0.40 17.25
CA LYS A 488 26.06 -0.15 18.01
C LYS A 488 26.67 -1.43 18.56
N ASP A 489 28.00 -1.44 18.70
CA ASP A 489 28.74 -2.48 19.42
C ASP A 489 28.59 -2.33 20.95
N ALA A 490 29.21 -3.24 21.71
CA ALA A 490 29.16 -3.23 23.18
C ALA A 490 29.85 -2.00 23.82
N ASN A 491 30.71 -1.31 23.07
CA ASN A 491 31.42 -0.11 23.49
C ASN A 491 30.66 1.17 23.10
N GLY A 492 29.52 1.05 22.42
CA GLY A 492 28.67 2.16 21.99
C GLY A 492 29.07 2.79 20.65
N ASN A 493 30.01 2.19 19.91
CA ASN A 493 30.40 2.66 18.58
C ASN A 493 29.35 2.27 17.54
N THR A 494 29.03 3.17 16.62
CA THR A 494 28.09 2.89 15.53
C THR A 494 28.67 1.90 14.53
N LEU A 495 27.89 0.89 14.14
CA LEU A 495 28.24 -0.12 13.15
C LEU A 495 27.52 0.18 11.83
N THR A 496 28.26 0.15 10.72
CA THR A 496 27.74 0.34 9.35
C THR A 496 27.90 -0.95 8.52
N GLY A 497 27.19 -1.04 7.39
CA GLY A 497 27.29 -2.17 6.45
C GLY A 497 26.64 -3.48 6.92
N ARG A 498 25.91 -3.49 8.03
CA ARG A 498 25.21 -4.68 8.54
C ARG A 498 23.81 -4.82 7.93
N SER A 499 23.36 -6.05 7.73
CA SER A 499 22.02 -6.35 7.24
C SER A 499 20.96 -6.18 8.34
N ILE A 500 19.87 -5.48 8.02
CA ILE A 500 18.76 -5.23 8.94
C ILE A 500 17.50 -5.85 8.37
N THR A 501 16.81 -6.66 9.18
CA THR A 501 15.50 -7.23 8.85
C THR A 501 14.41 -6.46 9.57
N TRP A 502 13.35 -6.08 8.85
CA TRP A 502 12.23 -5.32 9.41
C TRP A 502 10.97 -6.17 9.49
N SER A 503 10.16 -5.96 10.53
CA SER A 503 8.86 -6.61 10.69
C SER A 503 7.85 -5.69 11.37
N SER A 504 6.57 -5.98 11.15
CA SER A 504 5.44 -5.31 11.83
C SER A 504 4.63 -6.34 12.60
N SER A 505 4.29 -6.05 13.85
CA SER A 505 3.43 -6.91 14.68
C SER A 505 1.97 -6.91 14.21
N ASN A 506 1.53 -5.91 13.44
CA ASN A 506 0.18 -5.81 12.91
C ASN A 506 0.18 -5.17 11.51
N THR A 507 0.33 -6.00 10.49
CA THR A 507 0.33 -5.56 9.09
C THR A 507 -1.01 -5.03 8.59
N SER A 508 -2.12 -5.35 9.29
CA SER A 508 -3.43 -4.77 8.97
C SER A 508 -3.55 -3.31 9.43
N ALA A 509 -2.80 -2.91 10.47
CA ALA A 509 -2.70 -1.51 10.90
C ALA A 509 -1.56 -0.79 10.19
N ALA A 510 -0.34 -1.35 10.16
CA ALA A 510 0.81 -0.74 9.49
C ALA A 510 1.79 -1.76 8.91
N THR A 511 2.29 -1.53 7.70
CA THR A 511 3.34 -2.33 7.05
C THR A 511 4.68 -1.61 7.08
N VAL A 512 5.80 -2.32 6.97
CA VAL A 512 7.16 -1.74 6.88
C VAL A 512 7.95 -2.36 5.72
N SER A 513 8.70 -1.54 4.99
CA SER A 513 9.58 -2.00 3.90
C SER A 513 10.93 -2.53 4.41
N ALA A 514 11.73 -3.14 3.53
CA ALA A 514 13.10 -3.55 3.83
C ALA A 514 14.04 -2.36 4.17
N SER A 515 13.66 -1.13 3.81
CA SER A 515 14.40 0.10 4.14
C SER A 515 13.87 0.81 5.39
N GLY A 516 12.89 0.25 6.11
CA GLY A 516 12.30 0.87 7.30
C GLY A 516 11.20 1.90 7.02
N LEU A 517 10.66 1.95 5.79
CA LEU A 517 9.53 2.84 5.46
C LEU A 517 8.21 2.21 5.91
N VAL A 518 7.57 2.82 6.90
CA VAL A 518 6.28 2.40 7.46
C VAL A 518 5.14 3.03 6.67
N ARG A 519 4.07 2.28 6.39
CA ARG A 519 2.82 2.77 5.79
C ARG A 519 1.64 2.44 6.72
N GLY A 520 0.86 3.46 7.09
CA GLY A 520 -0.39 3.27 7.82
C GLY A 520 -1.49 2.74 6.89
N ILE A 521 -2.13 1.64 7.26
CA ILE A 521 -3.12 0.92 6.44
C ILE A 521 -4.54 1.15 6.93
N VAL A 522 -4.81 0.92 8.22
CA VAL A 522 -6.10 1.16 8.89
C VAL A 522 -5.83 1.63 10.32
N ALA A 523 -6.70 2.46 10.88
CA ALA A 523 -6.64 2.85 12.28
C ALA A 523 -6.41 1.67 13.23
N GLY A 524 -5.39 1.76 14.08
CA GLY A 524 -4.94 0.67 14.94
C GLY A 524 -3.52 0.90 15.42
N SER A 525 -2.95 -0.06 16.15
CA SER A 525 -1.57 0.01 16.64
C SER A 525 -0.72 -1.12 16.05
N ALA A 526 0.54 -0.81 15.74
CA ALA A 526 1.55 -1.77 15.33
C ALA A 526 2.89 -1.46 16.03
N THR A 527 3.66 -2.50 16.31
CA THR A 527 5.06 -2.36 16.74
C THR A 527 5.93 -2.76 15.57
N ILE A 528 6.81 -1.84 15.14
CA ILE A 528 7.78 -2.10 14.08
C ILE A 528 9.10 -2.51 14.73
N THR A 529 9.67 -3.62 14.28
CA THR A 529 10.91 -4.18 14.81
C THR A 529 11.97 -4.24 13.73
N ALA A 530 13.15 -3.70 14.02
CA ALA A 530 14.36 -3.86 13.23
C ALA A 530 15.32 -4.82 13.94
N THR A 531 15.81 -5.83 13.24
CA THR A 531 16.69 -6.88 13.78
C THR A 531 17.98 -6.98 12.97
N SER A 532 19.13 -7.00 13.66
CA SER A 532 20.45 -7.23 13.08
C SER A 532 21.26 -8.13 14.01
N GLU A 533 21.82 -9.22 13.48
CA GLU A 533 22.65 -10.18 14.24
C GLU A 533 22.02 -10.67 15.55
N GLY A 534 20.69 -10.79 15.56
CA GLY A 534 19.94 -11.24 16.73
C GLY A 534 19.53 -10.16 17.72
N GLN A 535 20.06 -8.95 17.58
CA GLN A 535 19.65 -7.80 18.38
C GLN A 535 18.50 -7.06 17.70
N SER A 536 17.55 -6.56 18.48
CA SER A 536 16.36 -5.91 17.96
C SER A 536 16.09 -4.58 18.64
N GLY A 537 15.57 -3.63 17.87
CA GLY A 537 15.02 -2.36 18.35
C GLY A 537 13.57 -2.23 17.88
N THR A 538 12.74 -1.58 18.67
CA THR A 538 11.30 -1.45 18.38
C THR A 538 10.85 0.01 18.32
N SER A 539 9.86 0.29 17.47
CA SER A 539 9.13 1.55 17.40
C SER A 539 7.63 1.31 17.51
N ALA A 540 6.93 2.07 18.35
CA ALA A 540 5.48 1.97 18.52
C ALA A 540 4.76 2.91 17.54
N ILE A 541 3.98 2.34 16.62
CA ILE A 541 3.24 3.08 15.61
C ILE A 541 1.74 3.03 15.94
N THR A 542 1.14 4.21 16.07
CA THR A 542 -0.32 4.35 16.14
C THR A 542 -0.82 4.88 14.82
N VAL A 543 -1.66 4.13 14.15
CA VAL A 543 -2.36 4.57 12.95
C VAL A 543 -3.69 5.17 13.36
N VAL A 544 -3.96 6.39 12.90
CA VAL A 544 -5.22 7.09 13.17
C VAL A 544 -5.95 7.35 11.85
N HIS A 545 -7.27 7.16 11.88
CA HIS A 545 -8.15 7.58 10.79
C HIS A 545 -8.74 8.93 11.14
N MET A 546 -8.45 9.93 10.31
CA MET A 546 -9.08 11.25 10.40
C MET A 546 -10.31 11.26 9.49
N PRO A 547 -11.54 11.18 10.02
CA PRO A 547 -12.72 11.10 9.18
C PRO A 547 -12.90 12.39 8.37
N VAL A 548 -13.43 12.24 7.15
CA VAL A 548 -13.86 13.41 6.36
C VAL A 548 -15.01 14.09 7.10
N ALA A 549 -14.85 15.37 7.41
CA ALA A 549 -15.90 16.20 8.01
C ALA A 549 -16.62 17.05 6.96
N THR A 550 -15.91 17.49 5.91
CA THR A 550 -16.52 18.27 4.82
C THR A 550 -15.96 17.88 3.46
N VAL A 551 -16.80 18.00 2.43
CA VAL A 551 -16.42 17.88 1.01
C VAL A 551 -16.82 19.17 0.32
N THR A 552 -15.87 19.83 -0.34
CA THR A 552 -16.14 21.04 -1.14
C THR A 552 -15.88 20.74 -2.61
N VAL A 553 -16.78 21.15 -3.50
CA VAL A 553 -16.65 20.99 -4.94
C VAL A 553 -16.40 22.35 -5.58
N ALA A 554 -15.35 22.46 -6.40
CA ALA A 554 -14.99 23.67 -7.13
C ALA A 554 -14.99 23.41 -8.64
N PRO A 555 -15.51 24.36 -9.45
CA PRO A 555 -16.30 25.52 -9.02
C PRO A 555 -17.68 25.11 -8.45
N ALA A 556 -18.25 25.95 -7.58
CA ALA A 556 -19.57 25.70 -6.96
C ALA A 556 -20.73 25.80 -7.97
N THR A 557 -20.52 26.55 -9.05
CA THR A 557 -21.40 26.62 -10.22
C THR A 557 -20.58 26.59 -11.49
N ALA A 558 -21.10 25.99 -12.56
CA ALA A 558 -20.47 26.04 -13.89
C ALA A 558 -21.53 26.06 -15.00
N SER A 559 -21.17 26.62 -16.15
CA SER A 559 -21.96 26.56 -17.38
C SER A 559 -21.20 25.82 -18.46
N VAL A 560 -21.86 24.93 -19.19
CA VAL A 560 -21.25 24.14 -20.28
C VAL A 560 -22.24 24.01 -21.44
N GLN A 561 -21.80 24.11 -22.69
CA GLN A 561 -22.69 23.86 -23.83
C GLN A 561 -22.93 22.36 -24.03
N VAL A 562 -24.05 21.99 -24.65
CA VAL A 562 -24.32 20.62 -25.07
C VAL A 562 -23.13 20.06 -25.88
N GLY A 563 -22.63 18.89 -25.50
CA GLY A 563 -21.50 18.21 -26.12
C GLY A 563 -20.13 18.61 -25.57
N LEU A 564 -20.02 19.70 -24.79
CA LEU A 564 -18.77 20.13 -24.17
C LEU A 564 -18.63 19.60 -22.74
N THR A 565 -17.43 19.79 -22.18
CA THR A 565 -17.09 19.31 -20.84
C THR A 565 -16.57 20.41 -19.93
N VAL A 566 -16.75 20.23 -18.62
CA VAL A 566 -16.14 21.05 -17.57
C VAL A 566 -15.61 20.16 -16.46
N GLN A 567 -14.40 20.43 -15.97
CA GLN A 567 -13.78 19.64 -14.89
C GLN A 567 -14.17 20.22 -13.52
N LEU A 568 -14.64 19.36 -12.62
CA LEU A 568 -14.84 19.69 -11.21
C LEU A 568 -13.74 19.07 -10.35
N THR A 569 -13.40 19.73 -9.26
CA THR A 569 -12.44 19.24 -8.27
C THR A 569 -13.13 19.13 -6.91
N ALA A 570 -13.06 17.96 -6.29
CA ALA A 570 -13.51 17.75 -4.92
C ALA A 570 -12.32 17.85 -3.94
N THR A 571 -12.51 18.55 -2.83
CA THR A 571 -11.54 18.64 -1.73
C THR A 571 -12.19 18.15 -0.44
N THR A 572 -11.61 17.14 0.17
CA THR A 572 -12.04 16.59 1.47
C THR A 572 -11.27 17.27 2.61
N LYS A 573 -11.93 17.64 3.70
CA LYS A 573 -11.28 18.19 4.90
C LYS A 573 -11.73 17.51 6.19
N ASP A 574 -10.86 17.50 7.18
CA ASP A 574 -11.16 17.05 8.55
C ASP A 574 -12.00 18.08 9.33
N ALA A 575 -12.35 17.76 10.58
CA ALA A 575 -13.13 18.64 11.46
C ALA A 575 -12.42 19.95 11.83
N ASN A 576 -11.09 20.01 11.69
CA ASN A 576 -10.27 21.19 11.97
C ASN A 576 -10.03 22.04 10.70
N GLY A 577 -10.58 21.63 9.55
CA GLY A 577 -10.44 22.32 8.27
C GLY A 577 -9.16 21.98 7.48
N ASN A 578 -8.37 20.99 7.91
CA ASN A 578 -7.19 20.54 7.17
C ASN A 578 -7.60 19.67 5.98
N THR A 579 -6.95 19.85 4.84
CA THR A 579 -7.17 19.02 3.65
C THR A 579 -6.69 17.59 3.88
N LEU A 580 -7.58 16.64 3.60
CA LEU A 580 -7.28 15.20 3.59
C LEU A 580 -6.94 14.78 2.16
N THR A 581 -5.86 14.01 1.98
CA THR A 581 -5.42 13.47 0.69
C THR A 581 -5.62 11.95 0.65
N GLY A 582 -5.71 11.37 -0.55
CA GLY A 582 -5.90 9.92 -0.73
C GLY A 582 -7.30 9.39 -0.41
N ARG A 583 -8.28 10.28 -0.15
CA ARG A 583 -9.67 9.91 0.12
C ARG A 583 -10.38 9.51 -1.17
N THR A 584 -11.17 8.43 -1.09
CA THR A 584 -12.01 8.02 -2.22
C THR A 584 -13.17 9.00 -2.34
N VAL A 585 -13.34 9.58 -3.54
CA VAL A 585 -14.46 10.46 -3.89
C VAL A 585 -15.30 9.78 -4.94
N THR A 586 -16.60 9.70 -4.69
CA THR A 586 -17.59 9.17 -5.63
C THR A 586 -18.41 10.32 -6.20
N TRP A 587 -18.58 10.34 -7.51
CA TRP A 587 -19.30 11.39 -8.22
C TRP A 587 -20.64 10.88 -8.73
N SER A 588 -21.66 11.74 -8.69
CA SER A 588 -22.99 11.45 -9.24
C SER A 588 -23.61 12.71 -9.85
N SER A 589 -24.49 12.52 -10.82
CA SER A 589 -25.31 13.59 -11.40
C SER A 589 -26.77 13.41 -10.99
N GLY A 590 -27.39 14.48 -10.51
CA GLY A 590 -28.82 14.52 -10.21
C GLY A 590 -29.71 14.49 -11.45
N ASN A 591 -29.17 14.73 -12.65
CA ASN A 591 -29.90 14.61 -13.91
C ASN A 591 -28.94 14.24 -15.06
N THR A 592 -28.77 12.94 -15.30
CA THR A 592 -27.89 12.42 -16.37
C THR A 592 -28.39 12.72 -17.78
N GLY A 593 -29.66 13.08 -17.96
CA GLY A 593 -30.20 13.55 -19.24
C GLY A 593 -29.76 14.98 -19.59
N VAL A 594 -29.36 15.76 -18.59
CA VAL A 594 -28.81 17.12 -18.76
C VAL A 594 -27.30 17.10 -18.72
N ALA A 595 -26.68 16.45 -17.74
CA ALA A 595 -25.22 16.35 -17.63
C ALA A 595 -24.78 15.03 -16.99
N THR A 596 -23.74 14.39 -17.52
CA THR A 596 -23.08 13.22 -16.92
C THR A 596 -21.79 13.63 -16.25
N VAL A 597 -21.28 12.83 -15.30
CA VAL A 597 -19.99 13.06 -14.63
C VAL A 597 -19.18 11.77 -14.57
N SER A 598 -17.87 11.85 -14.83
CA SER A 598 -16.94 10.72 -14.73
C SER A 598 -16.49 10.47 -13.28
N SER A 599 -15.77 9.36 -13.06
CA SER A 599 -15.11 9.09 -11.77
C SER A 599 -14.02 10.11 -11.40
N SER A 600 -13.50 10.86 -12.37
CA SER A 600 -12.52 11.94 -12.14
C SER A 600 -13.16 13.31 -11.92
N GLY A 601 -14.49 13.43 -11.93
CA GLY A 601 -15.19 14.71 -11.82
C GLY A 601 -15.32 15.49 -13.12
N LEU A 602 -15.04 14.87 -14.28
CA LEU A 602 -15.24 15.50 -15.59
C LEU A 602 -16.72 15.44 -15.95
N VAL A 603 -17.35 16.60 -16.07
CA VAL A 603 -18.78 16.73 -16.41
C VAL A 603 -18.95 16.95 -17.90
N THR A 604 -19.90 16.25 -18.53
CA THR A 604 -20.26 16.41 -19.95
C THR A 604 -21.70 16.91 -20.07
N GLY A 605 -21.92 17.98 -20.83
CA GLY A 605 -23.26 18.48 -21.13
C GLY A 605 -23.97 17.60 -22.15
N VAL A 606 -25.16 17.10 -21.82
CA VAL A 606 -25.97 16.18 -22.65
C VAL A 606 -27.11 16.91 -23.34
N ALA A 607 -27.87 17.73 -22.61
CA ALA A 607 -28.98 18.51 -23.13
C ALA A 607 -29.13 19.82 -22.34
N ALA A 608 -29.68 20.86 -22.98
CA ALA A 608 -29.89 22.13 -22.31
C ALA A 608 -30.80 21.98 -21.08
N GLY A 609 -30.40 22.56 -19.95
CA GLY A 609 -31.09 22.38 -18.67
C GLY A 609 -30.16 22.60 -17.47
N SER A 610 -30.59 22.18 -16.29
CA SER A 610 -29.76 22.22 -15.08
C SER A 610 -29.58 20.82 -14.47
N ALA A 611 -28.39 20.57 -13.91
CA ALA A 611 -28.05 19.36 -13.19
C ALA A 611 -27.21 19.70 -11.95
N THR A 612 -27.41 18.98 -10.85
CA THR A 612 -26.54 19.08 -9.66
C THR A 612 -25.57 17.92 -9.68
N ILE A 613 -24.28 18.21 -9.65
CA ILE A 613 -23.23 17.20 -9.53
C ILE A 613 -22.83 17.09 -8.06
N THR A 614 -22.83 15.88 -7.53
CA THR A 614 -22.52 15.60 -6.11
C THR A 614 -21.26 14.77 -6.01
N ALA A 615 -20.29 15.24 -5.21
CA ALA A 615 -19.12 14.48 -4.79
C ALA A 615 -19.31 14.00 -3.35
N THR A 616 -19.16 12.69 -3.11
CA THR A 616 -19.36 12.07 -1.78
C THR A 616 -18.10 11.32 -1.35
N SER A 617 -17.68 11.52 -0.10
CA SER A 617 -16.57 10.82 0.55
C SER A 617 -16.90 10.57 2.03
N GLU A 618 -16.78 9.31 2.47
CA GLU A 618 -17.05 8.88 3.86
C GLU A 618 -18.41 9.36 4.41
N GLY A 619 -19.43 9.42 3.56
CA GLY A 619 -20.78 9.87 3.91
C GLY A 619 -20.99 11.39 3.89
N GLN A 620 -19.93 12.19 3.74
CA GLN A 620 -20.02 13.63 3.54
C GLN A 620 -20.11 13.98 2.05
N SER A 621 -20.85 15.04 1.71
CA SER A 621 -21.08 15.43 0.32
C SER A 621 -20.89 16.92 0.09
N GLY A 622 -20.39 17.26 -1.10
CA GLY A 622 -20.35 18.60 -1.65
C GLY A 622 -20.98 18.61 -3.04
N THR A 623 -21.54 19.75 -3.45
CA THR A 623 -22.28 19.84 -4.71
C THR A 623 -21.79 20.99 -5.58
N SER A 624 -21.92 20.83 -6.90
CA SER A 624 -21.80 21.90 -7.89
C SER A 624 -23.07 21.97 -8.74
N ALA A 625 -23.57 23.17 -8.99
CA ALA A 625 -24.72 23.39 -9.87
C ALA A 625 -24.23 23.64 -11.31
N ILE A 626 -24.64 22.76 -12.23
CA ILE A 626 -24.27 22.82 -13.64
C ILE A 626 -25.47 23.33 -14.45
N THR A 627 -25.23 24.36 -15.24
CA THR A 627 -26.17 24.82 -16.27
C THR A 627 -25.65 24.37 -17.63
N VAL A 628 -26.45 23.58 -18.35
CA VAL A 628 -26.13 23.20 -19.72
C VAL A 628 -26.89 24.12 -20.66
N THR A 629 -26.16 24.85 -21.50
CA THR A 629 -26.75 25.76 -22.50
C THR A 629 -26.86 25.06 -23.85
N ALA A 630 -27.90 25.40 -24.61
CA ALA A 630 -28.02 24.93 -25.98
C ALA A 630 -26.84 25.45 -26.80
N ALA A 631 -26.34 24.62 -27.73
CA ALA A 631 -25.45 25.11 -28.76
C ALA A 631 -26.17 26.22 -29.56
N PRO A 632 -25.48 27.29 -30.00
CA PRO A 632 -26.07 28.28 -30.88
C PRO A 632 -26.63 27.60 -32.15
N PRO A 633 -27.71 28.11 -32.76
CA PRO A 633 -28.20 27.58 -34.01
C PRO A 633 -27.07 27.50 -35.05
N PRO A 634 -26.88 26.37 -35.76
CA PRO A 634 -25.91 26.29 -36.83
C PRO A 634 -26.17 27.41 -37.86
N GLY A 635 -25.17 28.26 -38.10
CA GLY A 635 -25.24 29.33 -39.10
C GLY A 635 -25.35 30.78 -38.58
N THR A 636 -25.44 31.02 -37.27
CA THR A 636 -25.39 32.39 -36.74
C THR A 636 -23.94 32.89 -36.65
N SER A 637 -23.62 33.98 -37.35
CA SER A 637 -22.31 34.65 -37.28
C SER A 637 -22.01 35.08 -35.84
N GLN A 638 -20.93 34.55 -35.25
CA GLN A 638 -20.44 35.01 -33.95
C GLN A 638 -19.74 36.38 -34.08
N PHE A 639 -19.09 36.64 -35.20
CA PHE A 639 -18.43 37.90 -35.51
C PHE A 639 -19.02 38.53 -36.76
N GLY A 640 -19.12 39.86 -36.77
CA GLY A 640 -19.55 40.63 -37.94
C GLY A 640 -18.40 40.84 -38.92
N HIS A 641 -17.18 40.96 -38.40
CA HIS A 641 -15.95 41.16 -39.16
C HIS A 641 -14.80 40.39 -38.52
N VAL A 642 -14.08 39.61 -39.31
CA VAL A 642 -12.84 38.92 -38.90
C VAL A 642 -11.67 39.47 -39.71
N VAL A 643 -10.66 39.99 -39.03
CA VAL A 643 -9.42 40.50 -39.61
C VAL A 643 -8.28 39.57 -39.18
N ILE A 644 -7.44 39.15 -40.11
CA ILE A 644 -6.20 38.45 -39.81
C ILE A 644 -5.01 39.27 -40.32
N VAL A 645 -4.00 39.42 -39.48
CA VAL A 645 -2.67 39.90 -39.84
C VAL A 645 -1.71 38.73 -39.65
N THR A 646 -0.99 38.37 -40.70
CA THR A 646 0.05 37.36 -40.66
C THR A 646 1.40 38.05 -40.84
N GLU A 647 2.22 37.98 -39.80
CA GLU A 647 3.63 38.39 -39.78
C GLU A 647 4.53 37.20 -40.18
N GLU A 648 5.82 37.43 -40.36
CA GLU A 648 6.83 36.51 -40.91
C GLU A 648 7.98 36.18 -39.94
N ASN A 649 8.73 35.16 -40.35
CA ASN A 649 9.39 34.13 -39.55
C ASN A 649 10.02 34.59 -38.23
N THR A 650 9.28 34.47 -37.13
CA THR A 650 9.76 34.87 -35.81
C THR A 650 9.40 33.83 -34.75
N ASP A 651 10.41 33.42 -33.96
CA ASP A 651 10.19 32.52 -32.83
C ASP A 651 9.28 33.15 -31.77
N TYR A 652 8.37 32.36 -31.17
CA TYR A 652 7.50 32.81 -30.07
C TYR A 652 8.27 33.53 -28.95
N VAL A 653 9.48 33.06 -28.63
CA VAL A 653 10.32 33.64 -27.58
C VAL A 653 10.80 35.03 -27.94
N ASP A 654 11.09 35.31 -29.21
CA ASP A 654 11.60 36.60 -29.65
C ASP A 654 10.51 37.67 -29.61
N VAL A 655 9.29 37.32 -30.04
CA VAL A 655 8.11 38.19 -29.89
C VAL A 655 7.85 38.53 -28.42
N THR A 656 7.99 37.54 -27.52
CA THR A 656 7.69 37.70 -26.08
C THR A 656 8.84 38.30 -25.25
N SER A 657 10.05 38.42 -25.82
CA SER A 657 11.27 38.87 -25.13
C SER A 657 11.40 40.38 -24.89
N SER A 658 10.33 41.17 -25.09
CA SER A 658 10.24 42.66 -25.09
C SER A 658 10.49 43.36 -26.44
N SER A 659 10.77 42.62 -27.51
CA SER A 659 11.00 43.18 -28.86
C SER A 659 9.73 43.72 -29.53
N MET A 660 8.54 43.25 -29.11
CA MET A 660 7.23 43.71 -29.60
C MET A 660 6.29 44.09 -28.44
N PRO A 661 6.55 45.20 -27.75
CA PRO A 661 5.85 45.58 -26.52
C PRO A 661 4.38 45.96 -26.74
N TYR A 662 4.00 46.46 -27.92
CA TYR A 662 2.59 46.72 -28.20
C TYR A 662 1.81 45.43 -28.35
N LEU A 663 2.28 44.52 -29.20
CA LEU A 663 1.62 43.24 -29.43
C LEU A 663 1.52 42.40 -28.14
N THR A 664 2.61 42.32 -27.37
CA THR A 664 2.63 41.57 -26.11
C THR A 664 1.82 42.24 -25.00
N GLY A 665 1.73 43.57 -24.98
CA GLY A 665 0.89 44.32 -24.05
C GLY A 665 -0.61 44.02 -24.19
N LEU A 666 -1.07 43.65 -25.39
CA LEU A 666 -2.46 43.26 -25.65
C LEU A 666 -2.84 41.92 -25.01
N ALA A 667 -1.88 41.04 -24.73
CA ALA A 667 -2.13 39.72 -24.14
C ALA A 667 -2.73 39.80 -22.73
N GLN A 668 -2.51 40.91 -22.02
CA GLN A 668 -3.12 41.13 -20.70
C GLN A 668 -4.61 41.45 -20.79
N GLN A 669 -5.10 41.88 -21.96
CA GLN A 669 -6.47 42.32 -22.16
C GLN A 669 -7.31 41.32 -22.94
N TYR A 670 -6.69 40.43 -23.71
CA TYR A 670 -7.37 39.54 -24.65
C TYR A 670 -6.88 38.10 -24.54
N GLY A 671 -7.05 37.31 -25.59
CA GLY A 671 -6.75 35.88 -25.60
C GLY A 671 -5.43 35.53 -26.29
N LEU A 672 -4.54 34.81 -25.59
CA LEU A 672 -3.25 34.33 -26.10
C LEU A 672 -3.22 32.80 -26.16
N ALA A 673 -2.89 32.23 -27.33
CA ALA A 673 -2.61 30.80 -27.44
C ALA A 673 -1.13 30.59 -27.13
N THR A 674 -0.82 30.02 -25.97
CA THR A 674 0.58 29.81 -25.59
C THR A 674 1.20 28.67 -26.38
N GLN A 675 0.42 27.65 -26.76
CA GLN A 675 0.90 26.47 -27.49
C GLN A 675 0.43 26.46 -28.95
N TYR A 676 0.69 27.55 -29.68
CA TYR A 676 0.37 27.67 -31.10
C TYR A 676 1.60 27.41 -31.97
N TYR A 677 1.43 26.64 -33.05
CA TYR A 677 2.52 26.20 -33.91
C TYR A 677 2.21 26.40 -35.39
N ALA A 678 3.22 26.77 -36.15
CA ALA A 678 3.20 26.72 -37.59
C ALA A 678 3.37 25.28 -38.11
N VAL A 679 3.01 25.06 -39.38
CA VAL A 679 2.84 23.70 -39.93
C VAL A 679 4.04 23.26 -40.75
N THR A 680 4.75 24.16 -41.41
CA THR A 680 5.80 23.80 -42.36
C THR A 680 6.85 24.90 -42.51
N HIS A 681 7.89 24.62 -43.30
CA HIS A 681 8.82 25.58 -43.91
C HIS A 681 8.94 25.31 -45.42
N PRO A 682 9.17 26.32 -46.26
CA PRO A 682 9.20 27.76 -46.00
C PRO A 682 7.80 28.41 -46.05
N SER A 683 7.75 29.73 -45.90
CA SER A 683 6.57 30.56 -45.63
C SER A 683 5.30 30.21 -46.42
N ILE A 684 5.38 30.06 -47.75
CA ILE A 684 4.20 29.94 -48.63
C ILE A 684 3.25 28.78 -48.22
N GLY A 685 3.80 27.71 -47.65
CA GLY A 685 3.02 26.57 -47.20
C GLY A 685 2.07 26.92 -46.05
N ASN A 686 2.52 27.76 -45.11
CA ASN A 686 1.72 28.23 -43.98
C ASN A 686 0.61 29.19 -44.41
N TYR A 687 0.84 30.06 -45.41
CA TYR A 687 -0.23 30.88 -45.98
C TYR A 687 -1.28 30.04 -46.69
N PHE A 688 -0.88 29.00 -47.44
CA PHE A 688 -1.84 28.05 -48.01
C PHE A 688 -2.60 27.28 -46.93
N GLU A 689 -1.96 26.93 -45.81
CA GLU A 689 -2.62 26.29 -44.67
C GLU A 689 -3.68 27.22 -44.06
N LEU A 690 -3.36 28.51 -43.85
CA LEU A 690 -4.30 29.52 -43.38
C LEU A 690 -5.45 29.78 -44.36
N ALA A 691 -5.25 29.60 -45.67
CA ALA A 691 -6.26 29.86 -46.69
C ALA A 691 -7.09 28.61 -47.10
N THR A 692 -6.52 27.41 -46.97
CA THR A 692 -7.07 26.17 -47.55
C THR A 692 -7.13 24.99 -46.58
N GLY A 693 -6.45 25.11 -45.43
CA GLY A 693 -6.25 24.01 -44.48
C GLY A 693 -5.35 22.91 -45.04
N GLN A 694 -4.51 23.24 -46.04
CA GLN A 694 -3.57 22.31 -46.66
C GLN A 694 -2.27 23.05 -47.03
N VAL A 695 -1.14 22.39 -46.80
CA VAL A 695 0.16 22.76 -47.37
C VAL A 695 0.21 22.29 -48.83
N LEU A 696 -0.13 23.18 -49.76
CA LEU A 696 -0.19 22.84 -51.20
C LEU A 696 1.17 22.86 -51.88
N THR A 697 2.11 23.64 -51.36
CA THR A 697 3.49 23.72 -51.82
C THR A 697 4.37 24.33 -50.72
N ASN A 698 5.66 23.99 -50.76
CA ASN A 698 6.73 24.58 -49.96
C ASN A 698 7.78 25.23 -50.88
N ASP A 699 7.37 25.63 -52.08
CA ASP A 699 8.18 26.41 -53.03
C ASP A 699 7.67 27.85 -53.06
N ASP A 700 8.37 28.75 -52.36
CA ASP A 700 8.06 30.17 -52.29
C ASP A 700 7.98 30.86 -53.67
N GLY A 701 8.65 30.29 -54.68
CA GLY A 701 8.60 30.78 -56.06
C GLY A 701 7.36 30.33 -56.85
N SER A 702 6.51 29.48 -56.26
CA SER A 702 5.38 28.90 -56.96
C SER A 702 4.40 29.97 -57.47
N SER A 703 3.94 29.76 -58.70
CA SER A 703 2.89 30.54 -59.35
C SER A 703 1.69 29.67 -59.74
N THR A 704 1.65 28.45 -59.20
CA THR A 704 0.61 27.47 -59.55
C THR A 704 -0.74 27.91 -59.01
N ILE A 705 -1.72 28.08 -59.90
CA ILE A 705 -3.09 28.34 -59.50
C ILE A 705 -3.72 27.07 -58.94
N GLN A 706 -4.23 27.16 -57.71
CA GLN A 706 -4.74 26.05 -56.92
C GLN A 706 -6.26 25.97 -57.01
N ASN A 707 -6.78 24.79 -57.36
CA ASN A 707 -8.21 24.51 -57.40
C ASN A 707 -8.60 23.49 -56.32
N VAL A 708 -8.52 23.90 -55.07
CA VAL A 708 -8.93 23.13 -53.89
C VAL A 708 -9.98 23.90 -53.08
N PRO A 709 -10.78 23.24 -52.22
CA PRO A 709 -11.61 23.94 -51.25
C PRO A 709 -10.77 24.95 -50.44
N ASN A 710 -11.28 26.16 -50.29
CA ASN A 710 -10.55 27.26 -49.64
C ASN A 710 -11.51 28.26 -48.98
N ILE A 711 -10.92 29.21 -48.25
CA ILE A 711 -11.63 30.25 -47.53
C ILE A 711 -12.48 31.14 -48.45
N VAL A 712 -11.97 31.54 -49.63
CA VAL A 712 -12.72 32.38 -50.57
C VAL A 712 -13.97 31.67 -51.05
N ARG A 713 -13.84 30.41 -51.50
CA ARG A 713 -14.96 29.57 -51.92
C ARG A 713 -16.02 29.45 -50.82
N SER A 714 -15.57 29.26 -49.58
CA SER A 714 -16.45 29.11 -48.41
C SER A 714 -17.20 30.42 -48.10
N LEU A 715 -16.51 31.56 -48.15
CA LEU A 715 -17.08 32.88 -47.89
C LEU A 715 -18.10 33.27 -48.97
N VAL A 716 -17.72 33.13 -50.25
CA VAL A 716 -18.59 33.47 -51.38
C VAL A 716 -19.81 32.56 -51.42
N GLY A 717 -19.63 31.25 -51.19
CA GLY A 717 -20.74 30.30 -51.09
C GLY A 717 -21.73 30.61 -49.96
N ALA A 718 -21.26 31.26 -48.89
CA ALA A 718 -22.08 31.73 -47.77
C ALA A 718 -22.57 33.18 -47.90
N GLY A 719 -22.36 33.82 -49.06
CA GLY A 719 -22.76 35.21 -49.30
C GLY A 719 -22.01 36.25 -48.45
N LYS A 720 -20.80 35.92 -47.99
CA LYS A 720 -19.95 36.80 -47.18
C LYS A 720 -18.97 37.58 -48.06
N THR A 721 -18.70 38.83 -47.69
CA THR A 721 -17.73 39.67 -48.39
C THR A 721 -16.32 39.44 -47.84
N TRP A 722 -15.31 39.58 -48.70
CA TRP A 722 -13.92 39.44 -48.30
C TRP A 722 -13.01 40.41 -49.06
N LYS A 723 -11.87 40.78 -48.47
CA LYS A 723 -10.77 41.49 -49.14
C LYS A 723 -9.41 41.04 -48.61
N SER A 724 -8.38 41.13 -49.45
CA SER A 724 -6.98 41.07 -49.05
C SER A 724 -6.35 42.45 -49.23
N TYR A 725 -5.93 43.06 -48.13
CA TYR A 725 -5.31 44.38 -48.06
C TYR A 725 -3.80 44.20 -48.00
N ALA A 726 -3.14 44.33 -49.14
CA ALA A 726 -1.71 44.11 -49.26
C ALA A 726 -0.94 45.43 -49.36
N GLU A 727 0.08 45.59 -48.53
CA GLU A 727 0.96 46.75 -48.58
C GLU A 727 1.90 46.64 -49.79
N SER A 728 2.25 47.80 -50.36
CA SER A 728 3.11 47.92 -51.55
C SER A 728 2.60 47.25 -52.84
N ILE A 729 1.40 46.66 -52.87
CA ILE A 729 0.82 46.12 -54.11
C ILE A 729 0.51 47.26 -55.11
N PRO A 730 0.79 47.11 -56.43
CA PRO A 730 0.73 48.23 -57.37
C PRO A 730 -0.66 48.83 -57.60
N SER A 731 -1.70 47.98 -57.56
CA SER A 731 -3.07 48.37 -57.85
C SER A 731 -4.05 47.30 -57.36
N ALA A 732 -5.33 47.65 -57.26
CA ALA A 732 -6.38 46.65 -57.06
C ALA A 732 -6.43 45.65 -58.23
N CYS A 733 -6.92 44.43 -57.97
CA CYS A 733 -7.00 43.34 -58.96
C CYS A 733 -5.65 42.79 -59.43
N TYR A 734 -4.53 43.16 -58.80
CA TYR A 734 -3.21 42.69 -59.20
C TYR A 734 -2.99 41.21 -58.81
N LEU A 735 -2.71 40.37 -59.81
CA LEU A 735 -2.39 38.93 -59.66
C LEU A 735 -0.95 38.60 -60.09
N GLY A 736 -0.14 39.61 -60.37
CA GLY A 736 1.26 39.44 -60.79
C GLY A 736 2.15 38.90 -59.66
N GLY A 737 3.43 38.67 -59.97
CA GLY A 737 4.41 38.23 -58.98
C GLY A 737 4.87 39.35 -58.04
N ASP A 738 5.99 39.10 -57.36
CA ASP A 738 6.58 40.04 -56.42
C ASP A 738 6.95 41.37 -57.10
N THR A 739 6.78 42.48 -56.40
CA THR A 739 7.07 43.82 -56.94
C THR A 739 7.35 44.83 -55.82
N GLY A 740 8.49 45.52 -55.89
CA GLY A 740 8.95 46.36 -54.77
C GLY A 740 9.05 45.54 -53.49
N ASP A 741 8.46 46.04 -52.41
CA ASP A 741 8.40 45.34 -51.11
C ASP A 741 7.19 44.39 -50.98
N TYR A 742 6.38 44.22 -52.04
CA TYR A 742 5.27 43.28 -52.04
C TYR A 742 5.74 41.88 -52.47
N ALA A 743 5.51 40.89 -51.60
CA ALA A 743 5.74 39.47 -51.87
C ALA A 743 4.39 38.74 -52.08
N ARG A 744 4.21 38.12 -53.24
CA ARG A 744 2.98 37.36 -53.56
C ARG A 744 2.83 36.13 -52.65
N LYS A 745 3.93 35.54 -52.19
CA LYS A 745 3.91 34.39 -51.28
C LYS A 745 3.15 34.67 -49.97
N HIS A 746 3.12 35.92 -49.49
CA HIS A 746 2.34 36.33 -48.31
C HIS A 746 0.85 36.59 -48.62
N ASN A 747 0.44 36.51 -49.89
CA ASN A 747 -0.91 36.74 -50.37
C ASN A 747 -1.36 35.65 -51.35
N VAL A 748 -1.36 34.39 -50.88
CA VAL A 748 -1.75 33.21 -51.68
C VAL A 748 -3.17 33.26 -52.25
N PHE A 749 -3.99 34.22 -51.83
CA PHE A 749 -5.30 34.49 -52.42
C PHE A 749 -5.20 34.75 -53.93
N ALA A 750 -4.12 35.37 -54.42
CA ALA A 750 -3.88 35.55 -55.85
C ALA A 750 -3.64 34.23 -56.61
N LEU A 751 -3.34 33.15 -55.89
CA LEU A 751 -3.09 31.81 -56.43
C LEU A 751 -4.29 30.86 -56.24
N LEU A 752 -5.41 31.32 -55.69
CA LEU A 752 -6.62 30.50 -55.61
C LEU A 752 -7.43 30.64 -56.91
N SER A 753 -7.86 29.52 -57.49
CA SER A 753 -8.64 29.54 -58.73
C SER A 753 -9.96 30.32 -58.61
N ASP A 754 -10.57 30.34 -57.42
CA ASP A 754 -11.76 31.15 -57.09
C ASP A 754 -11.51 32.67 -57.10
N VAL A 755 -10.25 33.08 -57.28
CA VAL A 755 -9.83 34.48 -57.41
C VAL A 755 -9.21 34.71 -58.79
N ALA A 756 -8.20 33.91 -59.15
CA ALA A 756 -7.42 34.10 -60.37
C ALA A 756 -8.19 33.79 -61.66
N ASN A 757 -9.09 32.80 -61.60
CA ASN A 757 -9.87 32.34 -62.75
C ASN A 757 -11.36 32.74 -62.64
N ASP A 758 -11.73 33.53 -61.64
CA ASP A 758 -13.12 33.90 -61.42
C ASP A 758 -13.59 34.98 -62.42
N PRO A 759 -14.65 34.71 -63.21
CA PRO A 759 -15.15 35.65 -64.20
C PRO A 759 -15.98 36.81 -63.57
N THR A 760 -16.29 36.74 -62.27
CA THR A 760 -17.12 37.74 -61.58
C THR A 760 -16.33 38.91 -61.01
N GLY A 761 -15.00 38.83 -61.03
CA GLY A 761 -14.10 39.91 -60.64
C GLY A 761 -13.53 39.79 -59.21
N GLN A 762 -13.52 38.58 -58.63
CA GLN A 762 -12.98 38.35 -57.27
C GLN A 762 -11.53 38.82 -57.09
N ALA A 763 -10.72 38.83 -58.16
CA ALA A 763 -9.37 39.40 -58.14
C ALA A 763 -9.33 40.83 -57.56
N CYS A 764 -10.36 41.65 -57.81
CA CYS A 764 -10.43 43.02 -57.34
C CYS A 764 -10.72 43.18 -55.84
N ASN A 765 -10.94 42.07 -55.12
CA ASN A 765 -10.93 42.06 -53.66
C ASN A 765 -9.51 42.09 -53.08
N ILE A 766 -8.48 41.88 -53.91
CA ILE A 766 -7.10 42.17 -53.57
C ILE A 766 -6.84 43.66 -53.86
N VAL A 767 -6.58 44.43 -52.82
CA VAL A 767 -6.50 45.89 -52.85
C VAL A 767 -5.25 46.42 -52.12
N PRO A 768 -4.78 47.63 -52.46
CA PRO A 768 -3.74 48.30 -51.68
C PRO A 768 -4.12 48.46 -50.21
N PHE A 769 -3.17 48.28 -49.30
CA PHE A 769 -3.39 48.40 -47.86
C PHE A 769 -3.98 49.76 -47.43
N THR A 770 -3.70 50.84 -48.16
CA THR A 770 -4.31 52.17 -47.93
C THR A 770 -5.84 52.16 -47.99
N GLN A 771 -6.44 51.19 -48.68
CA GLN A 771 -7.89 50.99 -48.71
C GLN A 771 -8.44 50.54 -47.34
N PHE A 772 -7.64 49.89 -46.48
CA PHE A 772 -8.09 49.39 -45.17
C PHE A 772 -8.59 50.52 -44.28
N ALA A 773 -7.81 51.60 -44.15
CA ALA A 773 -8.21 52.78 -43.37
C ALA A 773 -9.45 53.47 -43.96
N THR A 774 -9.57 53.49 -45.29
CA THR A 774 -10.72 54.06 -46.00
C THR A 774 -11.99 53.25 -45.74
N ASP A 775 -11.91 51.92 -45.85
CA ASP A 775 -13.04 51.02 -45.60
C ASP A 775 -13.44 51.06 -44.12
N LEU A 776 -12.48 51.12 -43.20
CA LEU A 776 -12.73 51.25 -41.77
C LEU A 776 -13.46 52.56 -41.44
N ALA A 777 -12.99 53.68 -41.97
CA ALA A 777 -13.60 55.00 -41.74
C ALA A 777 -15.03 55.10 -42.31
N ASN A 778 -15.29 54.41 -43.42
CA ASN A 778 -16.60 54.41 -44.08
C ASN A 778 -17.56 53.32 -43.57
N GLY A 779 -17.15 52.50 -42.59
CA GLY A 779 -17.94 51.36 -42.12
C GLY A 779 -18.17 50.29 -43.19
N ALA A 780 -17.25 50.19 -44.15
CA ALA A 780 -17.32 49.33 -45.34
C ALA A 780 -16.35 48.13 -45.25
N LEU A 781 -15.86 47.80 -44.06
CA LEU A 781 -15.00 46.63 -43.83
C LEU A 781 -15.75 45.35 -44.28
N PRO A 782 -15.11 44.43 -45.01
CA PRO A 782 -15.75 43.17 -45.42
C PRO A 782 -15.95 42.24 -44.21
N THR A 783 -16.71 41.17 -44.41
CA THR A 783 -16.87 40.13 -43.39
C THR A 783 -15.53 39.47 -43.03
N PHE A 784 -14.66 39.26 -44.02
CA PHE A 784 -13.29 38.75 -43.82
C PHE A 784 -12.24 39.68 -44.44
N SER A 785 -11.23 40.05 -43.67
CA SER A 785 -10.10 40.87 -44.12
C SER A 785 -8.79 40.14 -43.88
N ASN A 786 -8.07 39.83 -44.94
CA ASN A 786 -6.67 39.40 -44.88
C ASN A 786 -5.78 40.63 -44.99
N VAL A 787 -4.89 40.88 -44.03
CA VAL A 787 -3.96 42.00 -44.06
C VAL A 787 -2.56 41.45 -44.27
N VAL A 788 -1.87 41.97 -45.29
CA VAL A 788 -0.54 41.51 -45.70
C VAL A 788 0.45 42.68 -45.57
N PRO A 789 1.24 42.72 -44.50
CA PRO A 789 2.36 43.66 -44.40
C PRO A 789 3.37 43.46 -45.55
N ASN A 790 4.10 44.51 -45.91
CA ASN A 790 5.19 44.37 -46.87
C ASN A 790 6.45 43.79 -46.19
N LEU A 791 7.48 43.47 -46.98
CA LEU A 791 8.72 42.85 -46.49
C LEU A 791 9.38 43.61 -45.33
N CYS A 792 9.23 44.94 -45.20
CA CYS A 792 9.84 45.65 -44.05
C CYS A 792 8.91 45.75 -42.82
N ASN A 793 7.64 45.42 -42.96
CA ASN A 793 6.65 45.53 -41.88
C ASN A 793 6.17 44.17 -41.38
N ASP A 794 6.67 43.07 -41.94
CA ASP A 794 6.27 41.69 -41.66
C ASP A 794 7.06 41.04 -40.50
N ALA A 795 7.88 41.78 -39.77
CA ALA A 795 8.70 41.28 -38.67
C ALA A 795 9.87 40.34 -39.07
N HIS A 796 10.16 40.17 -40.36
CA HIS A 796 11.24 39.31 -40.83
C HIS A 796 12.38 40.08 -41.50
N ASP A 797 12.13 40.86 -42.57
CA ASP A 797 13.23 41.50 -43.31
C ASP A 797 13.72 42.80 -42.64
N CYS A 798 12.89 43.36 -41.76
CA CYS A 798 13.20 44.51 -40.91
C CYS A 798 13.02 44.14 -39.43
N SER A 799 13.37 45.06 -38.52
CA SER A 799 13.36 44.75 -37.09
C SER A 799 11.95 44.45 -36.55
N LEU A 800 11.85 43.59 -35.54
CA LEU A 800 10.60 43.36 -34.77
C LEU A 800 9.97 44.65 -34.24
N SER A 801 10.80 45.65 -33.89
CA SER A 801 10.32 46.96 -33.43
C SER A 801 9.68 47.79 -34.54
N THR A 802 10.09 47.57 -35.80
CA THR A 802 9.47 48.16 -36.99
C THR A 802 8.07 47.60 -37.17
N ALA A 803 7.92 46.28 -37.14
CA ALA A 803 6.62 45.60 -37.22
C ALA A 803 5.70 45.96 -36.04
N ASP A 804 6.20 45.98 -34.79
CA ASP A 804 5.41 46.39 -33.61
C ASP A 804 4.90 47.84 -33.74
N SER A 805 5.73 48.73 -34.29
CA SER A 805 5.34 50.13 -34.55
C SER A 805 4.32 50.23 -35.69
N TRP A 806 4.45 49.40 -36.72
CA TRP A 806 3.51 49.32 -37.82
C TRP A 806 2.15 48.81 -37.35
N LEU A 807 2.10 47.73 -36.57
CA LEU A 807 0.88 47.21 -35.93
C LEU A 807 0.20 48.29 -35.09
N ARG A 808 0.98 49.00 -34.26
CA ARG A 808 0.45 50.10 -33.43
C ARG A 808 -0.12 51.24 -34.24
N THR A 809 0.51 51.59 -35.37
CA THR A 809 0.10 52.74 -36.19
C THR A 809 -1.10 52.40 -37.06
N ASN A 810 -1.09 51.23 -37.69
CA ASN A 810 -2.00 50.90 -38.78
C ASN A 810 -3.13 49.96 -38.34
N ILE A 811 -2.92 49.11 -37.34
CA ILE A 811 -3.92 48.13 -36.87
C ILE A 811 -4.63 48.62 -35.60
N ALA A 812 -3.97 49.34 -34.69
CA ALA A 812 -4.63 49.87 -33.49
C ALA A 812 -5.91 50.68 -33.76
N PRO A 813 -6.03 51.48 -34.85
CA PRO A 813 -7.29 52.17 -35.18
C PRO A 813 -8.49 51.24 -35.35
N LEU A 814 -8.29 49.99 -35.80
CA LEU A 814 -9.35 48.98 -35.89
C LEU A 814 -9.98 48.73 -34.52
N LEU A 815 -9.15 48.55 -33.49
CA LEU A 815 -9.60 48.24 -32.13
C LEU A 815 -10.44 49.38 -31.55
N ALA A 816 -10.17 50.63 -31.94
CA ALA A 816 -10.95 51.78 -31.50
C ALA A 816 -12.27 51.97 -32.29
N SER A 817 -12.46 51.25 -33.41
CA SER A 817 -13.60 51.50 -34.30
C SER A 817 -14.93 50.97 -33.74
N PRO A 818 -16.05 51.70 -33.92
CA PRO A 818 -17.36 51.21 -33.49
C PRO A 818 -17.79 49.90 -34.15
N VAL A 819 -17.40 49.70 -35.42
CA VAL A 819 -17.69 48.48 -36.17
C VAL A 819 -17.03 47.27 -35.53
N PHE A 820 -15.75 47.41 -35.12
CA PHE A 820 -15.04 46.34 -34.44
C PHE A 820 -15.53 46.14 -33.01
N GLN A 821 -15.84 47.21 -32.28
CA GLN A 821 -16.33 47.13 -30.89
C GLN A 821 -17.69 46.45 -30.74
N ARG A 822 -18.48 46.37 -31.82
CA ARG A 822 -19.75 45.65 -31.82
C ARG A 822 -19.55 44.13 -31.79
N ASP A 823 -18.77 43.61 -32.73
CA ASP A 823 -18.66 42.17 -32.98
C ASP A 823 -17.43 41.78 -33.83
N GLY A 824 -16.34 42.54 -33.73
CA GLY A 824 -15.10 42.28 -34.45
C GLY A 824 -14.20 41.22 -33.80
N LEU A 825 -13.45 40.50 -34.63
CA LEU A 825 -12.34 39.65 -34.23
C LEU A 825 -11.11 40.05 -35.04
N LEU A 826 -10.00 40.36 -34.36
CA LEU A 826 -8.68 40.51 -34.95
C LEU A 826 -7.81 39.35 -34.48
N ILE A 827 -7.18 38.68 -35.44
CA ILE A 827 -6.19 37.63 -35.21
C ILE A 827 -4.85 38.17 -35.67
N ILE A 828 -3.84 38.09 -34.81
CA ILE A 828 -2.45 38.37 -35.17
C ILE A 828 -1.66 37.08 -34.95
N THR A 829 -0.98 36.62 -35.98
CA THR A 829 -0.14 35.42 -35.92
C THR A 829 1.09 35.58 -36.81
N PHE A 830 2.00 34.61 -36.74
CA PHE A 830 3.19 34.53 -37.60
C PHE A 830 3.10 33.24 -38.40
N ASP A 831 3.63 33.24 -39.61
CA ASP A 831 3.56 32.12 -40.55
C ASP A 831 4.44 30.93 -40.13
N GLU A 832 5.65 31.17 -39.63
CA GLU A 832 6.57 30.16 -39.12
C GLU A 832 7.58 30.75 -38.12
N ALA A 833 8.31 29.88 -37.44
CA ALA A 833 9.31 30.27 -36.46
C ALA A 833 10.70 30.41 -37.13
N GLY A 834 11.62 31.14 -36.52
CA GLY A 834 12.94 31.38 -37.12
C GLY A 834 13.92 30.22 -36.88
N GLY A 835 13.97 29.72 -35.65
CA GLY A 835 14.87 28.64 -35.22
C GLY A 835 14.16 27.38 -34.72
N ASP A 836 12.86 27.47 -34.40
CA ASP A 836 12.04 26.33 -33.97
C ASP A 836 11.43 25.60 -35.17
N ASN A 837 11.50 24.26 -35.18
CA ASN A 837 10.85 23.41 -36.20
C ASN A 837 9.81 22.45 -35.57
N THR A 838 9.46 22.66 -34.30
CA THR A 838 8.47 21.85 -33.59
C THR A 838 7.13 21.87 -34.31
N ASN A 839 6.51 20.71 -34.50
CA ASN A 839 5.27 20.54 -35.29
C ASN A 839 5.38 20.95 -36.77
N GLY A 840 6.59 21.07 -37.32
CA GLY A 840 6.84 21.32 -38.73
C GLY A 840 7.32 22.74 -39.00
N GLY A 841 6.60 23.76 -38.52
CA GLY A 841 6.96 25.19 -38.70
C GLY A 841 7.40 25.93 -37.43
N GLY A 842 7.45 25.23 -36.28
CA GLY A 842 7.86 25.82 -35.00
C GLY A 842 6.76 26.56 -34.24
N ARG A 843 7.05 26.91 -32.98
CA ARG A 843 6.14 27.65 -32.11
C ARG A 843 6.15 29.13 -32.45
N VAL A 844 4.98 29.65 -32.77
CA VAL A 844 4.79 31.05 -33.19
C VAL A 844 3.79 31.77 -32.31
N TYR A 845 3.82 33.10 -32.33
CA TYR A 845 2.88 33.91 -31.58
C TYR A 845 1.49 33.87 -32.22
N TRP A 846 0.44 33.79 -31.39
CA TRP A 846 -0.95 33.85 -31.86
C TRP A 846 -1.84 34.50 -30.82
N MET A 847 -2.64 35.48 -31.24
CA MET A 847 -3.57 36.20 -30.37
C MET A 847 -4.93 36.41 -31.03
N ALA A 848 -5.99 36.30 -30.22
CA ALA A 848 -7.35 36.72 -30.58
C ALA A 848 -7.78 37.96 -29.77
N ILE A 849 -7.96 39.07 -30.48
CA ILE A 849 -8.41 40.36 -29.96
C ILE A 849 -9.87 40.56 -30.36
N SER A 850 -10.76 40.67 -29.39
CA SER A 850 -12.18 40.90 -29.62
C SER A 850 -12.83 41.49 -28.36
N PRO A 851 -13.88 42.33 -28.50
CA PRO A 851 -14.76 42.68 -27.38
C PRO A 851 -15.42 41.45 -26.72
N LYS A 852 -15.46 40.32 -27.44
CA LYS A 852 -16.01 39.05 -26.95
C LYS A 852 -14.94 38.14 -26.32
N SER A 853 -13.66 38.49 -26.42
CA SER A 853 -12.57 37.68 -25.84
C SER A 853 -12.64 37.70 -24.31
N LYS A 854 -12.24 36.60 -23.69
CA LYS A 854 -12.02 36.52 -22.25
C LYS A 854 -10.80 37.38 -21.87
N PRO A 855 -10.92 38.34 -20.95
CA PRO A 855 -9.79 39.22 -20.60
C PRO A 855 -8.60 38.45 -20.03
N GLY A 856 -7.41 38.65 -20.63
CA GLY A 856 -6.16 38.04 -20.19
C GLY A 856 -6.11 36.51 -20.27
N TYR A 857 -6.97 35.90 -21.09
CA TYR A 857 -7.08 34.45 -21.20
C TYR A 857 -5.87 33.85 -21.89
N GLN A 858 -5.28 32.81 -21.30
CA GLN A 858 -4.20 32.06 -21.90
C GLN A 858 -4.61 30.60 -22.03
N SER A 859 -4.56 30.09 -23.26
CA SER A 859 -4.78 28.66 -23.52
C SER A 859 -3.45 27.91 -23.63
N ALA A 860 -3.40 26.75 -23.00
CA ALA A 860 -2.33 25.76 -23.15
C ALA A 860 -2.69 24.65 -24.15
N THR A 861 -3.88 24.70 -24.77
CA THR A 861 -4.28 23.78 -25.84
C THR A 861 -3.37 23.96 -27.05
N THR A 862 -2.94 22.85 -27.65
CA THR A 862 -2.12 22.87 -28.87
C THR A 862 -2.97 23.24 -30.08
N TYR A 863 -2.55 24.29 -30.79
CA TYR A 863 -3.21 24.78 -32.00
C TYR A 863 -2.21 24.96 -33.13
N LEU A 864 -2.69 24.80 -34.37
CA LEU A 864 -1.94 25.00 -35.61
C LEU A 864 -2.75 25.88 -36.60
N HIS A 865 -2.18 26.29 -37.75
CA HIS A 865 -2.83 27.18 -38.73
C HIS A 865 -4.24 26.79 -39.16
N GLN A 866 -4.51 25.51 -39.38
CA GLN A 866 -5.86 25.01 -39.66
C GLN A 866 -6.87 25.31 -38.54
N SER A 867 -6.42 25.45 -37.29
CA SER A 867 -7.27 25.84 -36.15
C SER A 867 -7.74 27.29 -36.28
N THR A 868 -6.85 28.17 -36.77
CA THR A 868 -7.17 29.56 -37.10
C THR A 868 -8.16 29.65 -38.25
N LEU A 869 -7.94 28.90 -39.34
CA LEU A 869 -8.89 28.84 -40.45
C LEU A 869 -10.28 28.36 -40.00
N ARG A 870 -10.32 27.32 -39.16
CA ARG A 870 -11.56 26.83 -38.55
C ARG A 870 -12.24 27.93 -37.72
N LEU A 871 -11.49 28.64 -36.88
CA LEU A 871 -12.03 29.73 -36.06
C LEU A 871 -12.64 30.83 -36.92
N ILE A 872 -11.94 31.27 -37.96
CA ILE A 872 -12.41 32.33 -38.88
C ILE A 872 -13.75 31.91 -39.50
N LEU A 873 -13.80 30.74 -40.13
CA LEU A 873 -15.00 30.28 -40.84
C LEU A 873 -16.17 30.06 -39.87
N LYS A 874 -15.92 29.38 -38.75
CA LYS A 874 -16.93 29.11 -37.72
C LYS A 874 -17.47 30.42 -37.14
N GLY A 875 -16.57 31.34 -36.82
CA GLY A 875 -16.89 32.66 -36.30
C GLY A 875 -17.77 33.49 -37.24
N LEU A 876 -17.66 33.26 -38.55
CA LEU A 876 -18.48 33.90 -39.58
C LEU A 876 -19.79 33.14 -39.90
N GLY A 877 -20.08 32.08 -39.14
CA GLY A 877 -21.28 31.27 -39.30
C GLY A 877 -21.20 30.22 -40.41
N ILE A 878 -20.00 29.95 -40.95
CA ILE A 878 -19.77 28.89 -41.94
C ILE A 878 -19.60 27.56 -41.19
N THR A 879 -20.25 26.51 -41.68
CA THR A 879 -20.33 25.20 -41.01
C THR A 879 -19.52 24.10 -41.70
N THR A 880 -19.01 24.36 -42.91
CA THR A 880 -18.15 23.44 -43.66
C THR A 880 -16.77 24.06 -43.79
N PHE A 881 -15.74 23.37 -43.33
CA PHE A 881 -14.36 23.86 -43.30
C PHE A 881 -13.49 23.09 -44.33
N PRO A 882 -12.63 23.77 -45.10
CA PRO A 882 -11.75 23.12 -46.07
C PRO A 882 -10.54 22.46 -45.37
N GLY A 883 -10.00 21.42 -46.00
CA GLY A 883 -8.76 20.77 -45.56
C GLY A 883 -8.79 20.32 -44.10
N ASP A 884 -7.66 20.45 -43.43
CA ASP A 884 -7.44 20.05 -42.04
C ASP A 884 -8.25 20.89 -41.04
N ALA A 885 -8.79 22.04 -41.45
CA ALA A 885 -9.67 22.85 -40.60
C ALA A 885 -10.96 22.11 -40.22
N ALA A 886 -11.38 21.12 -41.03
CA ALA A 886 -12.53 20.26 -40.74
C ALA A 886 -12.39 19.47 -39.44
N THR A 887 -11.16 19.12 -39.06
CA THR A 887 -10.84 18.32 -37.86
C THR A 887 -9.99 19.04 -36.84
N ALA A 888 -9.52 20.26 -37.15
CA ALA A 888 -8.69 21.05 -36.26
C ALA A 888 -9.39 21.33 -34.91
N PRO A 889 -8.61 21.42 -33.81
CA PRO A 889 -9.14 21.84 -32.51
C PRO A 889 -9.90 23.17 -32.57
N ASP A 890 -10.97 23.27 -31.79
CA ASP A 890 -11.84 24.44 -31.79
C ASP A 890 -11.33 25.53 -30.86
N MET A 891 -11.19 26.75 -31.37
CA MET A 891 -10.69 27.90 -30.61
C MET A 891 -11.81 28.76 -29.99
N SER A 892 -13.03 28.24 -29.81
CA SER A 892 -14.12 29.01 -29.16
C SER A 892 -13.84 29.31 -27.69
N GLU A 893 -12.92 28.58 -27.04
CA GLU A 893 -12.55 28.80 -25.64
C GLU A 893 -12.01 30.19 -25.34
N PHE A 894 -11.53 30.92 -26.35
CA PHE A 894 -11.02 32.28 -26.20
C PHE A 894 -12.11 33.32 -25.95
N PHE A 895 -13.37 32.98 -26.19
CA PHE A 895 -14.50 33.92 -26.16
C PHE A 895 -15.50 33.57 -25.07
N ASN A 896 -16.21 34.58 -24.58
CA ASN A 896 -17.38 34.36 -23.73
C ASN A 896 -18.52 33.73 -24.57
N PRO A 897 -19.31 32.80 -23.98
CA PRO A 897 -20.40 32.11 -24.67
C PRO A 897 -21.46 33.03 -25.29
#